data_AF-A0AAE0ZV23-F1
#
_entry.id   AF-A0AAE0ZV23-F1
#
_cell.length_a   1.000
_cell.length_b   1.000
_cell.length_c   1.000
_cell.angle_alpha   90.00
_cell.angle_beta   90.00
_cell.angle_gamma   90.00
#
_symmetry.space_group_name_H-M   'P 1'
#
loop_
_entity.id
_entity.type
_entity.pdbx_description
1 polymer ?
#
loop_
_entity_poly.entity_id
_entity_poly.type
_entity_poly.pdbx_seq_one_letter_code
_entity_poly.pdbx_strand_id
1 'polypeptide(L)'
;MRSDENKERSLEDNFRRTVEGTEKEKYELTRQVSRLTTDLEVAKSEKAHALNRQKILEERVRTLEREVSEKMVKFEELVMEVEDSSARLSRYESQTSQQRRDLEFKNQELENVRKELKELWMAHNQLTEHSGQQADLIRQLQSLQQDTQKMMKNQEDAFTLESTSLQQMFTDVNVRYETAKRTEAELRQQVLELKKSLMEKDDIISSLHSQDAVRSNSYQNNHDEGAGQPDYSGSFLDIVQEVEAIDSSPSHKSPRGRSLHREPGSDSPRGGSNSSRSDLSNAVLRSRSLSPPTRDGEPRGAEFGDVRKLAQLQKSLDAKERQVSELRRAHDNRLHRYQTLQSSYKLAREEIKNFECGRTPKAKKPKRADPRSLQRENSDQVWNELTFFKTENRTLQVDKMSLQEEVDLLRVQTSQDAATIHELRVAAQGHREEYEFQLRRLSRENKGVRETDKQLSILKSQVQNKTVHIEKLERDVVSVVNQRDDLVQEKSKLMSQLVSSQQEASKHRMELADVKHQLQSTRHELEDLMQAVPASNNGYEEESNEKTGADIVIRVAGNLKGKKPKKGNLPLSKRYQKTLNQSIEDMSQIFDEFNEEGWEEISDSSDNETESETPSLGKRIVKKSSRSETMHSQIVKNRRKLKCQRVPTHRPPVPGKGSTVYPKSSNEDVSKQTPRSSRRSSSPKDHVTRRECATSPISFLSASVASNASTTAPVQREISRKGSVVSLKGAGLMRAKKVADLSHLRQRVPHLQQQVALLKRAKAEALKSQEELKEVLVKTQTELSSVTGRLKAVKQHVQKLQTDNEKLQKESATANSATGNQKLECKDEGDSQEIKILEAKLKVANSEASRQAATLRTVKSDNESFQEQIRNLQDRINHLERDVNQKRNLLESQRIKMKHAQEVSKTEANNVEELQTKIKLLTENINKSKVQMDSLKKRLTLAMKEKKEYEERFLKCSLELDHKGKQLLESNSKRSALESALSELEASAQQQLHGLATQSEAAIDAAREKLTAAQTRLTQFHSMVKILSKEVISRTERARTKMREAKADLGRSQREGDPALQRAANKARDILNLSNSDMDDILSADGDADSQDSASGDDKKADKKWLRKCEKLMNSREDFVHALVTLMLQKMDERADLLIKLPR
;
A
#
# COMPACT_ATOMS: atom_id res chain seq x y z
N MET A 1 -92.08 12.17 -113.25
CA MET A 1 -92.37 13.63 -113.18
C MET A 1 -92.50 14.03 -111.70
N ARG A 2 -93.48 14.85 -111.28
CA ARG A 2 -93.52 15.44 -109.92
C ARG A 2 -93.51 14.46 -108.73
N SER A 3 -93.89 13.19 -108.91
CA SER A 3 -93.77 12.19 -107.84
C SER A 3 -92.32 11.74 -107.63
N ASP A 4 -91.50 11.79 -108.66
CA ASP A 4 -90.24 11.04 -108.74
C ASP A 4 -89.05 11.93 -108.40
N GLU A 5 -89.05 13.18 -108.88
CA GLU A 5 -88.13 14.24 -108.46
C GLU A 5 -88.18 14.46 -106.93
N ASN A 6 -89.37 14.32 -106.33
CA ASN A 6 -89.55 14.41 -104.87
C ASN A 6 -89.04 13.17 -104.12
N LYS A 7 -89.10 11.97 -104.72
CA LYS A 7 -88.47 10.76 -104.14
C LYS A 7 -86.96 10.87 -104.21
N GLU A 8 -86.42 11.30 -105.34
CA GLU A 8 -84.98 11.44 -105.59
C GLU A 8 -84.36 12.47 -104.64
N ARG A 9 -84.95 13.67 -104.52
CA ARG A 9 -84.51 14.67 -103.53
C ARG A 9 -84.63 14.18 -102.08
N SER A 10 -85.70 13.44 -101.75
CA SER A 10 -85.86 12.86 -100.41
C SER A 10 -84.82 11.79 -100.09
N LEU A 11 -84.44 10.97 -101.09
CA LEU A 11 -83.35 10.01 -100.96
C LEU A 11 -82.01 10.72 -100.83
N GLU A 12 -81.72 11.72 -101.67
CA GLU A 12 -80.48 12.48 -101.62
C GLU A 12 -80.30 13.22 -100.29
N ASP A 13 -81.33 13.87 -99.76
CA ASP A 13 -81.28 14.52 -98.45
C ASP A 13 -81.16 13.51 -97.29
N ASN A 14 -81.73 12.31 -97.42
CA ASN A 14 -81.51 11.25 -96.44
C ASN A 14 -80.07 10.72 -96.50
N PHE A 15 -79.50 10.47 -97.69
CA PHE A 15 -78.08 10.13 -97.84
C PHE A 15 -77.17 11.22 -97.29
N ARG A 16 -77.46 12.50 -97.56
CA ARG A 16 -76.74 13.68 -97.04
C ARG A 16 -76.71 13.65 -95.50
N ARG A 17 -77.85 13.46 -94.86
CA ARG A 17 -77.99 13.33 -93.39
C ARG A 17 -77.26 12.11 -92.83
N THR A 18 -77.30 10.97 -93.52
CA THR A 18 -76.56 9.77 -93.10
C THR A 18 -75.06 9.99 -93.17
N VAL A 19 -74.54 10.57 -94.27
CA VAL A 19 -73.11 10.92 -94.41
C VAL A 19 -72.70 11.90 -93.30
N GLU A 20 -73.42 13.01 -93.15
CA GLU A 20 -73.17 13.97 -92.06
C GLU A 20 -73.19 13.34 -90.66
N GLY A 21 -74.09 12.37 -90.43
CA GLY A 21 -74.16 11.59 -89.20
C GLY A 21 -72.87 10.79 -88.99
N THR A 22 -72.50 9.97 -89.97
CA THR A 22 -71.26 9.16 -89.92
C THR A 22 -70.00 10.01 -89.84
N GLU A 23 -69.97 11.23 -90.38
CA GLU A 23 -68.86 12.16 -90.24
C GLU A 23 -68.76 12.76 -88.83
N LYS A 24 -69.89 13.10 -88.21
CA LYS A 24 -69.97 13.57 -86.81
C LYS A 24 -69.57 12.44 -85.84
N GLU A 25 -70.03 11.22 -86.09
CA GLU A 25 -69.61 10.02 -85.35
C GLU A 25 -68.11 9.74 -85.52
N LYS A 26 -67.61 9.73 -86.76
CA LYS A 26 -66.17 9.58 -87.06
C LYS A 26 -65.33 10.66 -86.36
N TYR A 27 -65.80 11.91 -86.30
CA TYR A 27 -65.11 12.99 -85.61
C TYR A 27 -65.05 12.78 -84.09
N GLU A 28 -66.18 12.50 -83.42
CA GLU A 28 -66.18 12.29 -81.96
C GLU A 28 -65.48 10.98 -81.57
N LEU A 29 -65.53 9.93 -82.40
CA LEU A 29 -64.71 8.71 -82.27
C LEU A 29 -63.22 9.02 -82.43
N THR A 30 -62.82 9.82 -83.44
CA THR A 30 -61.41 10.26 -83.60
C THR A 30 -60.94 11.05 -82.38
N ARG A 31 -61.80 11.92 -81.83
CA ARG A 31 -61.55 12.67 -80.60
C ARG A 31 -61.51 11.78 -79.36
N GLN A 32 -62.29 10.70 -79.31
CA GLN A 32 -62.26 9.71 -78.24
C GLN A 32 -60.99 8.87 -78.29
N VAL A 33 -60.59 8.37 -79.47
CA VAL A 33 -59.31 7.69 -79.70
C VAL A 33 -58.14 8.60 -79.34
N SER A 34 -58.19 9.89 -79.69
CA SER A 34 -57.16 10.87 -79.31
C SER A 34 -57.04 11.02 -77.79
N ARG A 35 -58.17 11.19 -77.07
CA ARG A 35 -58.19 11.25 -75.59
C ARG A 35 -57.67 9.96 -74.95
N LEU A 36 -58.17 8.81 -75.38
CA LEU A 36 -57.71 7.50 -74.88
C LEU A 36 -56.21 7.28 -75.16
N THR A 37 -55.66 7.83 -76.25
CA THR A 37 -54.23 7.78 -76.54
C THR A 37 -53.42 8.67 -75.60
N THR A 38 -53.89 9.89 -75.29
CA THR A 38 -53.22 10.75 -74.30
C THR A 38 -53.29 10.16 -72.89
N ASP A 39 -54.45 9.63 -72.48
CA ASP A 39 -54.65 9.06 -71.16
C ASP A 39 -53.79 7.79 -70.96
N LEU A 40 -53.67 6.97 -72.02
CA LEU A 40 -52.80 5.79 -72.05
C LEU A 40 -51.30 6.16 -72.00
N GLU A 41 -50.89 7.27 -72.61
CA GLU A 41 -49.50 7.74 -72.54
C GLU A 41 -49.17 8.38 -71.18
N VAL A 42 -50.11 9.11 -70.58
CA VAL A 42 -50.01 9.57 -69.18
C VAL A 42 -49.86 8.37 -68.25
N ALA A 43 -50.74 7.37 -68.34
CA ALA A 43 -50.68 6.16 -67.51
C ALA A 43 -49.37 5.35 -67.70
N LYS A 44 -48.80 5.30 -68.91
CA LYS A 44 -47.44 4.75 -69.13
C LYS A 44 -46.38 5.57 -68.39
N SER A 45 -46.42 6.89 -68.49
CA SER A 45 -45.44 7.78 -67.86
C SER A 45 -45.48 7.69 -66.33
N GLU A 46 -46.69 7.62 -65.75
CA GLU A 46 -46.91 7.40 -64.32
C GLU A 46 -46.40 6.02 -63.88
N LYS A 47 -46.68 4.97 -64.66
CA LYS A 47 -46.15 3.62 -64.40
C LYS A 47 -44.62 3.57 -64.47
N ALA A 48 -44.01 4.26 -65.44
CA ALA A 48 -42.56 4.36 -65.56
C ALA A 48 -41.93 5.11 -64.37
N HIS A 49 -42.55 6.22 -63.93
CA HIS A 49 -42.15 6.95 -62.75
C HIS A 49 -42.30 6.12 -61.46
N ALA A 50 -43.40 5.37 -61.32
CA ALA A 50 -43.63 4.47 -60.19
C ALA A 50 -42.59 3.34 -60.13
N LEU A 51 -42.26 2.71 -61.27
CA LEU A 51 -41.20 1.69 -61.35
C LEU A 51 -39.81 2.27 -61.04
N ASN A 52 -39.50 3.48 -61.49
CA ASN A 52 -38.24 4.15 -61.14
C ASN A 52 -38.17 4.46 -59.64
N ARG A 53 -39.27 4.96 -59.04
CA ARG A 53 -39.37 5.18 -57.59
C ARG A 53 -39.24 3.88 -56.80
N GLN A 54 -39.85 2.79 -57.26
CA GLN A 54 -39.68 1.47 -56.66
C GLN A 54 -38.21 1.05 -56.68
N LYS A 55 -37.54 1.12 -57.85
CA LYS A 55 -36.13 0.76 -57.98
C LYS A 55 -35.22 1.56 -57.02
N ILE A 56 -35.44 2.87 -56.89
CA ILE A 56 -34.69 3.74 -55.97
C ILE A 56 -34.92 3.31 -54.50
N LEU A 57 -36.16 2.96 -54.13
CA LEU A 57 -36.48 2.46 -52.79
C LEU A 57 -35.83 1.10 -52.52
N GLU A 58 -35.87 0.18 -53.48
CA GLU A 58 -35.16 -1.11 -53.36
C GLU A 58 -33.64 -0.93 -53.23
N GLU A 59 -33.03 -0.02 -53.99
CA GLU A 59 -31.60 0.29 -53.89
C GLU A 59 -31.25 0.92 -52.53
N ARG A 60 -32.14 1.73 -51.95
CA ARG A 60 -31.97 2.25 -50.59
C ARG A 60 -32.14 1.14 -49.53
N VAL A 61 -33.11 0.24 -49.69
CA VAL A 61 -33.31 -0.92 -48.81
C VAL A 61 -32.08 -1.83 -48.84
N ARG A 62 -31.61 -2.27 -50.02
CA ARG A 62 -30.37 -3.07 -50.17
C ARG A 62 -29.13 -2.40 -49.57
N THR A 63 -29.13 -1.07 -49.50
CA THR A 63 -28.03 -0.31 -48.89
C THR A 63 -28.16 -0.24 -47.37
N LEU A 64 -29.37 -0.05 -46.83
CA LEU A 64 -29.65 -0.13 -45.40
C LEU A 64 -29.44 -1.56 -44.86
N GLU A 65 -29.83 -2.59 -45.59
CA GLU A 65 -29.56 -3.99 -45.26
C GLU A 65 -28.05 -4.25 -45.13
N ARG A 66 -27.25 -3.78 -46.10
CA ARG A 66 -25.79 -3.86 -46.05
C ARG A 66 -25.21 -3.06 -44.88
N GLU A 67 -25.68 -1.83 -44.65
CA GLU A 67 -25.29 -1.01 -43.51
C GLU A 67 -25.57 -1.75 -42.19
N VAL A 68 -26.72 -2.43 -42.05
CA VAL A 68 -27.07 -3.23 -40.87
C VAL A 68 -26.19 -4.47 -40.74
N SER A 69 -26.00 -5.27 -41.80
CA SER A 69 -25.11 -6.43 -41.75
C SER A 69 -23.67 -6.06 -41.40
N GLU A 70 -23.15 -4.97 -41.97
CA GLU A 70 -21.84 -4.43 -41.59
C GLU A 70 -21.75 -4.01 -40.13
N LYS A 71 -22.84 -3.50 -39.54
CA LYS A 71 -22.89 -3.12 -38.12
C LYS A 71 -23.05 -4.34 -37.21
N MET A 72 -23.73 -5.40 -37.65
CA MET A 72 -23.80 -6.67 -36.94
C MET A 72 -22.43 -7.35 -36.86
N VAL A 73 -21.72 -7.49 -37.99
CA VAL A 73 -20.35 -8.05 -37.98
C VAL A 73 -19.42 -7.25 -37.07
N LYS A 74 -19.45 -5.92 -37.13
CA LYS A 74 -18.66 -5.04 -36.24
C LYS A 74 -19.09 -5.12 -34.77
N PHE A 75 -20.32 -5.55 -34.48
CA PHE A 75 -20.78 -5.83 -33.11
C PHE A 75 -20.30 -7.21 -32.64
N GLU A 76 -20.33 -8.23 -33.49
CA GLU A 76 -19.79 -9.57 -33.22
C GLU A 76 -18.26 -9.51 -32.97
N GLU A 77 -17.51 -8.75 -33.79
CA GLU A 77 -16.09 -8.45 -33.57
C GLU A 77 -15.83 -7.83 -32.19
N LEU A 78 -16.65 -6.86 -31.76
CA LEU A 78 -16.55 -6.21 -30.45
C LEU A 78 -16.95 -7.14 -29.30
N VAL A 79 -17.95 -8.01 -29.49
CA VAL A 79 -18.31 -9.04 -28.50
C VAL A 79 -17.15 -10.01 -28.31
N MET A 80 -16.53 -10.49 -29.41
CA MET A 80 -15.33 -11.33 -29.32
C MET A 80 -14.17 -10.62 -28.63
N GLU A 81 -13.87 -9.35 -28.91
CA GLU A 81 -12.82 -8.61 -28.20
C GLU A 81 -13.13 -8.48 -26.70
N VAL A 82 -14.39 -8.24 -26.32
CA VAL A 82 -14.84 -8.18 -24.93
C VAL A 82 -14.68 -9.54 -24.24
N GLU A 83 -15.07 -10.65 -24.87
CA GLU A 83 -14.89 -12.01 -24.35
C GLU A 83 -13.41 -12.35 -24.17
N ASP A 84 -12.57 -12.01 -25.15
CA ASP A 84 -11.12 -12.22 -25.09
C ASP A 84 -10.46 -11.32 -24.02
N SER A 85 -11.01 -10.12 -23.78
CA SER A 85 -10.60 -9.26 -22.65
C SER A 85 -11.01 -9.86 -21.30
N SER A 86 -12.21 -10.43 -21.19
CA SER A 86 -12.74 -11.09 -20.00
C SER A 86 -11.95 -12.37 -19.65
N ALA A 87 -11.62 -13.17 -20.66
CA ALA A 87 -10.75 -14.34 -20.52
C ALA A 87 -9.34 -13.97 -20.06
N ARG A 88 -8.76 -12.87 -20.58
CA ARG A 88 -7.48 -12.31 -20.09
C ARG A 88 -7.58 -11.82 -18.64
N LEU A 89 -8.63 -11.08 -18.28
CA LEU A 89 -8.87 -10.63 -16.91
C LEU A 89 -9.01 -11.80 -15.94
N SER A 90 -9.77 -12.84 -16.30
CA SER A 90 -9.96 -14.05 -15.50
C SER A 90 -8.65 -14.81 -15.26
N ARG A 91 -7.75 -14.84 -16.25
CA ARG A 91 -6.39 -15.39 -16.09
C ARG A 91 -5.54 -14.56 -15.13
N TYR A 92 -5.57 -13.22 -15.24
CA TYR A 92 -4.86 -12.34 -14.31
C TYR A 92 -5.43 -12.37 -12.88
N GLU A 93 -6.74 -12.53 -12.72
CA GLU A 93 -7.37 -12.70 -11.41
C GLU A 93 -6.97 -14.02 -10.77
N SER A 94 -6.98 -15.14 -11.52
CA SER A 94 -6.49 -16.44 -11.08
C SER A 94 -5.01 -16.38 -10.68
N GLN A 95 -4.16 -15.75 -11.50
CA GLN A 95 -2.74 -15.52 -11.19
C GLN A 95 -2.55 -14.67 -9.92
N THR A 96 -3.34 -13.62 -9.76
CA THR A 96 -3.32 -12.75 -8.56
C THR A 96 -3.79 -13.52 -7.31
N SER A 97 -4.78 -14.39 -7.46
CA SER A 97 -5.30 -15.26 -6.39
C SER A 97 -4.25 -16.30 -5.96
N GLN A 98 -3.50 -16.86 -6.91
CA GLN A 98 -2.34 -17.73 -6.61
C GLN A 98 -1.23 -16.96 -5.90
N GLN A 99 -0.81 -15.80 -6.42
CA GLN A 99 0.23 -14.98 -5.81
C GLN A 99 -0.14 -14.52 -4.38
N ARG A 100 -1.42 -14.26 -4.10
CA ARG A 100 -1.91 -13.99 -2.74
C ARG A 100 -1.70 -15.18 -1.81
N ARG A 101 -2.05 -16.39 -2.25
CA ARG A 101 -1.84 -17.65 -1.48
C ARG A 101 -0.35 -17.95 -1.28
N ASP A 102 0.48 -17.74 -2.30
CA ASP A 102 1.94 -17.90 -2.20
C ASP A 102 2.58 -16.90 -1.21
N LEU A 103 2.06 -15.67 -1.17
CA LEU A 103 2.48 -14.64 -0.20
C LEU A 103 1.96 -14.94 1.21
N GLU A 104 0.75 -15.47 1.36
CA GLU A 104 0.20 -15.88 2.65
C GLU A 104 1.00 -17.04 3.26
N PHE A 105 1.33 -18.06 2.46
CA PHE A 105 2.23 -19.14 2.83
C PHE A 105 3.61 -18.61 3.28
N LYS A 106 4.25 -17.76 2.48
CA LYS A 106 5.56 -17.16 2.83
C LYS A 106 5.50 -16.26 4.06
N ASN A 107 4.39 -15.58 4.32
CA ASN A 107 4.19 -14.84 5.56
C ASN A 107 4.08 -15.79 6.78
N GLN A 108 3.44 -16.95 6.61
CA GLN A 108 3.37 -17.96 7.67
C GLN A 108 4.73 -18.63 7.95
N GLU A 109 5.54 -18.89 6.92
CA GLU A 109 6.95 -19.32 7.08
C GLU A 109 7.76 -18.25 7.84
N LEU A 110 7.68 -16.98 7.41
CA LEU A 110 8.38 -15.88 8.09
C LEU A 110 7.94 -15.69 9.55
N GLU A 111 6.67 -15.96 9.88
CA GLU A 111 6.18 -15.88 11.26
C GLU A 111 6.62 -17.10 12.09
N ASN A 112 6.87 -18.25 11.49
CA ASN A 112 7.49 -19.39 12.17
C ASN A 112 8.98 -19.12 12.46
N VAL A 113 9.74 -18.65 11.46
CA VAL A 113 11.15 -18.24 11.64
C VAL A 113 11.30 -17.12 12.69
N ARG A 114 10.30 -16.23 12.83
CA ARG A 114 10.27 -15.24 13.92
C ARG A 114 10.07 -15.85 15.32
N LYS A 115 9.28 -16.93 15.45
CA LYS A 115 9.11 -17.66 16.72
C LYS A 115 10.41 -18.38 17.08
N GLU A 116 10.98 -19.12 16.13
CA GLU A 116 12.29 -19.80 16.28
C GLU A 116 13.39 -18.81 16.69
N LEU A 117 13.50 -17.66 16.00
CA LEU A 117 14.47 -16.62 16.35
C LEU A 117 14.21 -16.02 17.74
N LYS A 118 12.95 -15.86 18.16
CA LYS A 118 12.59 -15.40 19.50
C LYS A 118 12.94 -16.45 20.57
N GLU A 119 12.70 -17.73 20.30
CA GLU A 119 13.02 -18.84 21.21
C GLU A 119 14.54 -19.00 21.36
N LEU A 120 15.30 -18.93 20.27
CA LEU A 120 16.76 -18.87 20.28
C LEU A 120 17.28 -17.64 21.04
N TRP A 121 16.65 -16.47 20.89
CA TRP A 121 17.02 -15.27 21.64
C TRP A 121 16.75 -15.42 23.15
N MET A 122 15.60 -15.99 23.54
CA MET A 122 15.28 -16.29 24.94
C MET A 122 16.31 -17.27 25.54
N ALA A 123 16.63 -18.35 24.83
CA ALA A 123 17.63 -19.33 25.25
C ALA A 123 19.05 -18.72 25.38
N HIS A 124 19.44 -17.86 24.43
CA HIS A 124 20.71 -17.13 24.51
C HIS A 124 20.74 -16.15 25.71
N ASN A 125 19.63 -15.48 26.00
CA ASN A 125 19.53 -14.60 27.18
C ASN A 125 19.63 -15.40 28.49
N GLN A 126 18.98 -16.57 28.59
CA GLN A 126 19.10 -17.48 29.73
C GLN A 126 20.55 -17.98 29.91
N LEU A 127 21.21 -18.41 28.82
CA LEU A 127 22.62 -18.81 28.86
C LEU A 127 23.55 -17.67 29.29
N THR A 128 23.25 -16.43 28.88
CA THR A 128 23.98 -15.23 29.30
C THR A 128 23.77 -14.93 30.78
N GLU A 129 22.54 -15.12 31.30
CA GLU A 129 22.24 -14.98 32.73
C GLU A 129 22.97 -16.04 33.57
N HIS A 130 22.96 -17.31 33.15
CA HIS A 130 23.74 -18.38 33.78
C HIS A 130 25.25 -18.13 33.74
N SER A 131 25.77 -17.57 32.64
CA SER A 131 27.18 -17.14 32.56
C SER A 131 27.49 -15.99 33.53
N GLY A 132 26.54 -15.08 33.76
CA GLY A 132 26.64 -14.05 34.79
C GLY A 132 26.66 -14.64 36.21
N GLN A 133 25.73 -15.55 36.51
CA GLN A 133 25.66 -16.29 37.77
C GLN A 133 26.97 -17.06 38.06
N GLN A 134 27.56 -17.69 37.05
CA GLN A 134 28.88 -18.34 37.14
C GLN A 134 30.01 -17.34 37.40
N ALA A 135 30.01 -16.19 36.72
CA ALA A 135 31.03 -15.15 36.93
C ALA A 135 30.96 -14.55 38.36
N ASP A 136 29.76 -14.38 38.92
CA ASP A 136 29.60 -13.90 40.30
C ASP A 136 29.95 -14.96 41.34
N LEU A 137 29.67 -16.25 41.09
CA LEU A 137 30.18 -17.35 41.92
C LEU A 137 31.72 -17.39 41.92
N ILE A 138 32.36 -17.21 40.76
CA ILE A 138 33.82 -17.13 40.65
C ILE A 138 34.36 -15.93 41.44
N ARG A 139 33.70 -14.75 41.40
CA ARG A 139 34.07 -13.58 42.22
C ARG A 139 33.96 -13.85 43.72
N GLN A 140 32.88 -14.52 44.15
CA GLN A 140 32.70 -14.88 45.57
C GLN A 140 33.80 -15.84 46.05
N LEU A 141 34.12 -16.87 45.26
CA LEU A 141 35.21 -17.80 45.55
C LEU A 141 36.58 -17.08 45.58
N GLN A 142 36.83 -16.15 44.66
CA GLN A 142 38.05 -15.34 44.64
C GLN A 142 38.16 -14.39 45.84
N SER A 143 37.06 -13.77 46.29
CA SER A 143 37.04 -12.96 47.51
C SER A 143 37.35 -13.82 48.73
N LEU A 144 36.65 -14.95 48.88
CA LEU A 144 36.86 -15.89 49.99
C LEU A 144 38.30 -16.42 50.04
N GLN A 145 38.91 -16.69 48.87
CA GLN A 145 40.32 -17.07 48.77
C GLN A 145 41.26 -15.92 49.20
N GLN A 146 41.00 -14.68 48.79
CA GLN A 146 41.79 -13.51 49.22
C GLN A 146 41.65 -13.24 50.72
N ASP A 147 40.45 -13.33 51.28
CA ASP A 147 40.20 -13.16 52.71
C ASP A 147 40.85 -14.28 53.53
N THR A 148 40.85 -15.52 53.03
CA THR A 148 41.56 -16.66 53.64
C THR A 148 43.08 -16.44 53.61
N GLN A 149 43.64 -16.01 52.46
CA GLN A 149 45.07 -15.73 52.33
C GLN A 149 45.50 -14.56 53.22
N LYS A 150 44.67 -13.51 53.33
CA LYS A 150 44.89 -12.38 54.23
C LYS A 150 44.80 -12.79 55.70
N MET A 151 43.89 -13.70 56.05
CA MET A 151 43.79 -14.27 57.40
C MET A 151 45.06 -15.05 57.77
N MET A 152 45.53 -15.94 56.88
CA MET A 152 46.79 -16.66 57.10
C MET A 152 47.98 -15.70 57.23
N LYS A 153 48.10 -14.71 56.33
CA LYS A 153 49.17 -13.71 56.45
C LYS A 153 49.09 -12.91 57.76
N ASN A 154 47.90 -12.51 58.20
CA ASN A 154 47.74 -11.83 59.49
C ASN A 154 48.20 -12.72 60.67
N GLN A 155 48.08 -14.05 60.56
CA GLN A 155 48.64 -14.99 61.55
C GLN A 155 50.17 -15.08 61.43
N GLU A 156 50.72 -15.17 60.22
CA GLU A 156 52.17 -15.16 59.96
C GLU A 156 52.83 -13.88 60.51
N ASP A 157 52.24 -12.71 60.23
CA ASP A 157 52.69 -11.41 60.74
C ASP A 157 52.58 -11.34 62.29
N ALA A 158 51.54 -11.94 62.88
CA ALA A 158 51.35 -12.00 64.33
C ALA A 158 52.38 -12.93 65.03
N PHE A 159 52.64 -14.13 64.48
CA PHE A 159 53.70 -15.01 64.97
C PHE A 159 55.09 -14.39 64.82
N THR A 160 55.30 -13.61 63.75
CA THR A 160 56.55 -12.85 63.56
C THR A 160 56.71 -11.74 64.61
N LEU A 161 55.62 -11.06 64.98
CA LEU A 161 55.61 -10.07 66.06
C LEU A 161 55.83 -10.71 67.43
N GLU A 162 55.23 -11.87 67.71
CA GLU A 162 55.46 -12.62 68.95
C GLU A 162 56.93 -13.12 69.03
N SER A 163 57.45 -13.69 67.95
CA SER A 163 58.85 -14.14 67.86
C SER A 163 59.85 -13.00 68.09
N THR A 164 59.64 -11.84 67.45
CA THR A 164 60.51 -10.67 67.64
C THR A 164 60.34 -10.03 69.03
N SER A 165 59.15 -10.07 69.63
CA SER A 165 58.90 -9.64 71.02
C SER A 165 59.63 -10.54 72.03
N LEU A 166 59.55 -11.86 71.86
CA LEU A 166 60.30 -12.83 72.68
C LEU A 166 61.82 -12.66 72.52
N GLN A 167 62.30 -12.42 71.30
CA GLN A 167 63.70 -12.11 71.04
C GLN A 167 64.13 -10.78 71.71
N GLN A 168 63.29 -9.75 71.68
CA GLN A 168 63.55 -8.49 72.39
C GLN A 168 63.61 -8.69 73.91
N MET A 169 62.67 -9.42 74.51
CA MET A 169 62.71 -9.74 75.95
C MET A 169 63.97 -10.55 76.32
N PHE A 170 64.37 -11.51 75.49
CA PHE A 170 65.65 -12.22 75.68
C PHE A 170 66.85 -11.26 75.65
N THR A 171 66.89 -10.31 74.70
CA THR A 171 67.98 -9.32 74.66
C THR A 171 67.96 -8.35 75.83
N ASP A 172 66.80 -7.90 76.32
CA ASP A 172 66.68 -7.04 77.51
C ASP A 172 67.13 -7.78 78.78
N VAL A 173 66.68 -9.02 78.98
CA VAL A 173 67.15 -9.88 80.08
C VAL A 173 68.67 -10.07 80.02
N ASN A 174 69.23 -10.33 78.83
CA ASN A 174 70.68 -10.47 78.65
C ASN A 174 71.45 -9.15 78.88
N VAL A 175 70.90 -8.01 78.47
CA VAL A 175 71.47 -6.68 78.77
C VAL A 175 71.44 -6.40 80.27
N ARG A 176 70.32 -6.66 80.96
CA ARG A 176 70.20 -6.52 82.43
C ARG A 176 71.16 -7.44 83.18
N TYR A 177 71.35 -8.67 82.70
CA TYR A 177 72.35 -9.58 83.25
C TYR A 177 73.77 -9.01 83.10
N GLU A 178 74.15 -8.54 81.91
CA GLU A 178 75.47 -7.93 81.69
C GLU A 178 75.63 -6.57 82.41
N THR A 179 74.57 -5.79 82.66
CA THR A 179 74.69 -4.58 83.50
C THR A 179 74.82 -4.93 84.98
N ALA A 180 74.08 -5.91 85.50
CA ALA A 180 74.24 -6.39 86.88
C ALA A 180 75.64 -6.97 87.12
N LYS A 181 76.17 -7.74 86.15
CA LYS A 181 77.54 -8.27 86.16
C LYS A 181 78.62 -7.18 86.10
N ARG A 182 78.36 -6.05 85.41
CA ARG A 182 79.24 -4.87 85.45
C ARG A 182 79.16 -4.15 86.79
N THR A 183 77.98 -3.87 87.32
CA THR A 183 77.86 -3.20 88.62
C THR A 183 78.37 -4.07 89.77
N GLU A 184 78.28 -5.40 89.66
CA GLU A 184 78.96 -6.33 90.57
C GLU A 184 80.50 -6.19 90.48
N ALA A 185 81.07 -6.12 89.28
CA ALA A 185 82.50 -5.89 89.09
C ALA A 185 82.95 -4.51 89.59
N GLU A 186 82.15 -3.47 89.35
CA GLU A 186 82.39 -2.11 89.86
C GLU A 186 82.30 -2.04 91.39
N LEU A 187 81.33 -2.72 92.02
CA LEU A 187 81.25 -2.83 93.49
C LEU A 187 82.42 -3.63 94.06
N ARG A 188 82.84 -4.73 93.41
CA ARG A 188 84.06 -5.46 93.77
C ARG A 188 85.30 -4.55 93.66
N GLN A 189 85.39 -3.69 92.65
CA GLN A 189 86.47 -2.71 92.52
C GLN A 189 86.39 -1.60 93.58
N GLN A 190 85.20 -1.07 93.90
CA GLN A 190 85.02 -0.07 94.96
C GLN A 190 85.40 -0.64 96.33
N VAL A 191 85.10 -1.91 96.61
CA VAL A 191 85.55 -2.60 97.83
C VAL A 191 87.09 -2.72 97.87
N LEU A 192 87.76 -2.91 96.74
CA LEU A 192 89.22 -2.93 96.67
C LEU A 192 89.83 -1.52 96.84
N GLU A 193 89.26 -0.49 96.20
CA GLU A 193 89.76 0.90 96.34
C GLU A 193 89.48 1.47 97.73
N LEU A 194 88.35 1.14 98.36
CA LEU A 194 88.08 1.51 99.76
C LEU A 194 89.02 0.78 100.72
N LYS A 195 89.34 -0.51 100.49
CA LYS A 195 90.39 -1.21 101.26
C LYS A 195 91.75 -0.54 101.08
N LYS A 196 92.11 -0.12 99.87
CA LYS A 196 93.35 0.59 99.58
C LYS A 196 93.40 1.97 100.25
N SER A 197 92.33 2.77 100.15
CA SER A 197 92.25 4.08 100.81
C SER A 197 92.19 3.98 102.34
N LEU A 198 91.69 2.87 102.88
CA LEU A 198 91.79 2.57 104.32
C LEU A 198 93.26 2.33 104.71
N MET A 199 93.97 1.42 104.01
CA MET A 199 95.41 1.20 104.25
C MET A 199 96.23 2.50 104.09
N GLU A 200 96.01 3.28 103.03
CA GLU A 200 96.67 4.58 102.84
C GLU A 200 96.37 5.57 103.98
N LYS A 201 95.19 5.51 104.59
CA LYS A 201 94.85 6.33 105.75
C LYS A 201 95.47 5.79 107.03
N ASP A 202 95.54 4.49 107.23
CA ASP A 202 96.20 3.87 108.39
C ASP A 202 97.73 4.12 108.33
N ASP A 203 98.32 4.13 107.13
CA ASP A 203 99.70 4.57 106.87
C ASP A 203 99.89 6.07 107.18
N ILE A 204 99.00 6.94 106.69
CA ILE A 204 99.05 8.38 106.98
C ILE A 204 98.88 8.65 108.48
N ILE A 205 97.93 7.97 109.14
CA ILE A 205 97.70 8.00 110.59
C ILE A 205 98.97 7.58 111.32
N SER A 206 99.63 6.50 110.90
CA SER A 206 100.90 6.02 111.47
C SER A 206 102.04 7.05 111.29
N SER A 207 102.12 7.69 110.13
CA SER A 207 103.17 8.69 109.83
C SER A 207 102.99 10.01 110.59
N LEU A 208 101.76 10.56 110.64
CA LEU A 208 101.50 11.84 111.31
C LEU A 208 101.57 11.72 112.84
N HIS A 209 101.10 10.61 113.42
CA HIS A 209 101.32 10.32 114.85
C HIS A 209 102.82 10.15 115.21
N SER A 210 103.72 10.02 114.23
CA SER A 210 105.16 9.85 114.47
C SER A 210 105.95 11.16 114.43
N GLN A 211 105.37 12.28 113.96
CA GLN A 211 106.09 13.55 113.85
C GLN A 211 105.28 14.81 114.19
N ASP A 212 103.95 14.77 114.06
CA ASP A 212 103.02 15.76 114.66
C ASP A 212 102.14 15.11 115.75
N ALA A 213 102.63 14.00 116.31
CA ALA A 213 102.63 13.93 117.76
C ALA A 213 103.37 15.15 118.31
N VAL A 214 102.58 16.16 118.68
CA VAL A 214 102.86 17.01 119.83
C VAL A 214 103.30 16.11 121.00
N ARG A 215 103.75 16.70 122.11
CA ARG A 215 103.57 16.04 123.39
C ARG A 215 102.08 15.75 123.63
N SER A 216 101.73 14.51 123.33
CA SER A 216 100.52 13.80 123.72
C SER A 216 99.22 14.26 123.06
N ASN A 217 98.42 13.25 122.69
CA ASN A 217 97.04 13.01 123.12
C ASN A 217 95.98 14.11 122.85
N SER A 218 94.71 13.78 122.64
CA SER A 218 94.05 12.58 123.15
C SER A 218 92.85 12.15 122.31
N TYR A 219 92.78 10.84 122.05
CA TYR A 219 91.54 10.08 121.81
C TYR A 219 90.69 10.58 120.61
N GLN A 220 90.73 9.95 119.43
CA GLN A 220 90.99 8.53 119.13
C GLN A 220 90.05 7.60 119.93
N ASN A 221 89.98 6.34 119.49
CA ASN A 221 89.40 5.20 120.19
C ASN A 221 87.86 5.07 120.13
N ASN A 222 87.31 3.94 119.71
CA ASN A 222 87.91 2.74 119.10
C ASN A 222 86.75 1.83 118.57
N HIS A 223 86.89 0.61 118.03
CA HIS A 223 87.91 -0.44 118.16
C HIS A 223 87.92 -1.33 116.90
N ASP A 224 89.09 -1.91 116.59
CA ASP A 224 89.36 -3.33 116.29
C ASP A 224 88.63 -4.10 115.16
N GLU A 225 89.17 -5.23 114.67
CA GLU A 225 90.55 -5.76 114.48
C GLU A 225 90.36 -7.09 113.69
N GLY A 226 91.29 -8.07 113.77
CA GLY A 226 91.02 -9.47 113.39
C GLY A 226 90.78 -9.69 111.88
N ALA A 227 91.80 -9.72 111.02
CA ALA A 227 92.86 -10.73 110.96
C ALA A 227 92.33 -12.18 110.91
N GLY A 228 92.73 -12.95 109.88
CA GLY A 228 92.23 -14.31 109.69
C GLY A 228 92.28 -14.85 108.25
N GLN A 229 93.47 -14.88 107.64
CA GLN A 229 93.80 -15.96 106.70
C GLN A 229 93.96 -17.30 107.48
N PRO A 230 93.94 -18.50 106.85
CA PRO A 230 94.23 -18.75 105.43
C PRO A 230 93.28 -19.75 104.71
N ASP A 231 93.59 -20.02 103.43
CA ASP A 231 93.55 -21.35 102.77
C ASP A 231 92.24 -22.17 102.62
N TYR A 232 92.06 -23.00 101.57
CA TYR A 232 92.75 -23.11 100.26
C TYR A 232 91.81 -23.81 99.25
N SER A 233 92.11 -23.65 97.95
CA SER A 233 91.44 -24.21 96.76
C SER A 233 90.61 -25.51 96.92
N GLY A 234 89.33 -25.46 96.53
CA GLY A 234 88.37 -26.57 96.61
C GLY A 234 87.43 -26.71 95.39
N SER A 235 88.00 -26.93 94.20
CA SER A 235 87.38 -27.57 93.01
C SER A 235 85.86 -27.42 92.77
N PHE A 236 85.44 -26.37 92.05
CA PHE A 236 84.11 -26.30 91.41
C PHE A 236 84.25 -26.53 89.89
N LEU A 237 84.47 -27.79 89.48
CA LEU A 237 84.48 -28.21 88.08
C LEU A 237 84.10 -29.69 87.93
N ASP A 238 82.86 -30.04 88.29
CA ASP A 238 82.20 -31.24 87.76
C ASP A 238 80.67 -31.07 87.83
N ILE A 239 79.91 -32.06 87.33
CA ILE A 239 78.44 -32.07 87.19
C ILE A 239 77.96 -31.06 86.13
N VAL A 240 78.59 -31.14 84.96
CA VAL A 240 77.86 -31.05 83.68
C VAL A 240 77.74 -32.46 83.10
N GLN A 241 77.00 -33.35 83.78
CA GLN A 241 76.54 -34.64 83.25
C GLN A 241 75.54 -35.32 84.20
N GLU A 242 74.24 -35.19 83.90
CA GLU A 242 73.21 -36.27 83.92
C GLU A 242 71.80 -35.66 83.81
N VAL A 243 71.27 -35.57 82.59
CA VAL A 243 69.91 -36.03 82.22
C VAL A 243 69.96 -36.37 80.73
N GLU A 244 69.75 -37.64 80.39
CA GLU A 244 69.36 -38.08 79.05
C GLU A 244 68.06 -38.91 79.17
N ALA A 245 67.21 -38.86 78.15
CA ALA A 245 65.87 -39.46 78.05
C ALA A 245 64.73 -38.83 78.90
N ILE A 246 63.48 -39.17 78.50
CA ILE A 246 62.18 -38.68 79.00
C ILE A 246 61.93 -37.19 78.65
N ASP A 247 61.23 -36.81 77.58
CA ASP A 247 59.86 -37.14 77.09
C ASP A 247 58.72 -36.52 77.95
N SER A 248 57.66 -36.08 77.27
CA SER A 248 56.29 -35.88 77.79
C SER A 248 56.01 -34.73 78.80
N SER A 249 56.10 -33.48 78.34
CA SER A 249 55.08 -32.42 78.60
C SER A 249 55.35 -31.13 77.79
N PRO A 250 54.29 -30.46 77.31
CA PRO A 250 53.78 -29.31 78.08
C PRO A 250 52.29 -29.41 78.40
N SER A 251 51.89 -28.91 79.57
CA SER A 251 50.51 -28.91 80.05
C SER A 251 50.08 -27.53 80.59
N HIS A 252 48.76 -27.31 80.60
CA HIS A 252 48.07 -26.08 81.02
C HIS A 252 48.27 -24.87 80.07
N LYS A 253 47.22 -24.10 79.75
CA LYS A 253 46.10 -23.68 80.62
C LYS A 253 44.73 -24.33 80.31
N SER A 254 43.91 -24.33 81.35
CA SER A 254 42.53 -24.86 81.46
C SER A 254 41.49 -24.05 80.65
N PRO A 255 40.21 -24.50 80.49
CA PRO A 255 39.50 -25.44 81.37
C PRO A 255 38.75 -26.62 80.73
N ARG A 256 38.66 -27.72 81.50
CA ARG A 256 37.60 -28.73 81.39
C ARG A 256 36.35 -28.28 82.17
N GLY A 257 35.18 -28.54 81.59
CA GLY A 257 33.99 -28.97 82.34
C GLY A 257 33.00 -27.90 82.82
N ARG A 258 31.82 -27.91 82.21
CA ARG A 258 30.59 -28.37 82.90
C ARG A 258 29.52 -28.79 81.89
N SER A 259 28.94 -29.97 82.11
CA SER A 259 27.58 -30.28 81.69
C SER A 259 26.64 -29.94 82.86
N LEU A 260 25.36 -29.66 82.56
CA LEU A 260 24.30 -29.25 83.51
C LEU A 260 24.59 -27.87 84.17
N HIS A 261 23.68 -26.90 84.23
CA HIS A 261 22.21 -26.92 84.29
C HIS A 261 21.66 -25.56 83.80
N ARG A 262 20.48 -25.52 83.15
CA ARG A 262 19.31 -24.66 83.50
C ARG A 262 18.17 -24.74 82.47
N GLU A 263 17.50 -25.89 82.45
CA GLU A 263 16.02 -25.93 82.49
C GLU A 263 15.63 -26.20 83.96
N PRO A 264 14.36 -26.01 84.40
CA PRO A 264 13.17 -25.59 83.64
C PRO A 264 12.61 -24.20 84.05
N GLY A 265 11.45 -23.84 83.49
CA GLY A 265 10.75 -22.56 83.69
C GLY A 265 9.79 -22.47 84.89
N SER A 266 8.54 -22.03 84.61
CA SER A 266 7.58 -21.33 85.50
C SER A 266 8.07 -19.95 85.98
N ASP A 267 7.28 -18.87 85.96
CA ASP A 267 5.80 -18.80 85.86
C ASP A 267 5.21 -18.09 84.63
N SER A 268 3.90 -18.33 84.44
CA SER A 268 2.99 -17.69 83.46
C SER A 268 2.16 -16.57 84.18
N PRO A 269 1.04 -15.99 83.66
CA PRO A 269 0.38 -16.15 82.36
C PRO A 269 -0.15 -14.84 81.68
N ARG A 270 -0.72 -15.03 80.47
CA ARG A 270 -1.82 -14.25 79.84
C ARG A 270 -1.73 -12.72 79.70
N GLY A 271 -1.62 -12.29 78.44
CA GLY A 271 -2.63 -11.43 77.80
C GLY A 271 -2.27 -9.95 77.57
N GLY A 272 -2.79 -9.37 76.48
CA GLY A 272 -2.68 -7.93 76.21
C GLY A 272 -2.40 -7.58 74.73
N SER A 273 -3.47 -7.27 73.99
CA SER A 273 -3.46 -6.79 72.60
C SER A 273 -2.54 -5.56 72.36
N ASN A 274 -1.84 -5.50 71.21
CA ASN A 274 -2.29 -4.66 70.08
C ASN A 274 -1.37 -4.63 68.84
N SER A 275 -2.00 -4.26 67.71
CA SER A 275 -1.44 -3.68 66.48
C SER A 275 -0.66 -4.56 65.47
N SER A 276 -1.37 -4.88 64.38
CA SER A 276 -0.93 -4.67 62.99
C SER A 276 0.20 -5.54 62.40
N ARG A 277 -0.21 -6.64 61.75
CA ARG A 277 0.53 -7.37 60.71
C ARG A 277 0.05 -6.94 59.31
N SER A 278 0.85 -7.18 58.28
CA SER A 278 0.37 -7.35 56.89
C SER A 278 1.27 -8.35 56.15
N ASP A 279 0.71 -9.48 55.72
CA ASP A 279 1.48 -10.60 55.17
C ASP A 279 0.60 -11.53 54.31
N LEU A 280 1.22 -12.24 53.37
CA LEU A 280 0.74 -13.40 52.57
C LEU A 280 -0.54 -13.33 51.69
N SER A 281 -0.29 -13.25 50.38
CA SER A 281 -0.63 -14.30 49.38
C SER A 281 -2.05 -14.53 48.78
N ASN A 282 -1.98 -15.06 47.55
CA ASN A 282 -2.91 -15.97 46.87
C ASN A 282 -4.16 -15.39 46.15
N ALA A 283 -4.71 -16.17 45.21
CA ALA A 283 -5.67 -15.73 44.19
C ALA A 283 -7.03 -16.46 44.28
N VAL A 284 -8.12 -15.81 43.84
CA VAL A 284 -9.30 -16.40 43.15
C VAL A 284 -10.31 -15.31 42.71
N LEU A 285 -11.24 -15.70 41.83
CA LEU A 285 -12.22 -14.93 41.05
C LEU A 285 -13.30 -14.13 41.82
N ARG A 286 -14.02 -13.28 41.05
CA ARG A 286 -15.39 -12.71 41.21
C ARG A 286 -15.60 -11.45 42.08
N SER A 287 -15.77 -10.31 41.39
CA SER A 287 -16.73 -9.20 41.66
C SER A 287 -16.65 -8.23 40.47
N ARG A 288 -17.70 -7.70 39.81
CA ARG A 288 -19.17 -7.83 39.86
C ARG A 288 -20.02 -6.96 40.82
N SER A 289 -19.66 -5.69 40.95
CA SER A 289 -20.57 -4.53 41.10
C SER A 289 -19.87 -3.31 40.46
N LEU A 290 -20.49 -2.45 39.62
CA LEU A 290 -21.71 -1.62 39.75
C LEU A 290 -21.60 -0.60 40.89
N SER A 291 -21.80 0.72 40.73
CA SER A 291 -21.93 1.62 39.55
C SER A 291 -21.92 3.07 40.10
N PRO A 292 -21.48 4.13 39.35
CA PRO A 292 -22.35 4.73 38.32
C PRO A 292 -21.62 5.15 37.01
N PRO A 293 -22.35 5.25 35.88
CA PRO A 293 -21.76 5.51 34.58
C PRO A 293 -21.57 7.01 34.29
N THR A 294 -20.42 7.37 33.69
CA THR A 294 -20.25 8.63 32.95
C THR A 294 -19.84 8.36 31.51
N ARG A 295 -20.85 7.98 30.72
CA ARG A 295 -21.12 8.36 29.32
C ARG A 295 -19.92 8.47 28.35
N ASP A 296 -20.00 7.69 27.28
CA ASP A 296 -19.05 7.62 26.18
C ASP A 296 -18.54 8.99 25.68
N GLY A 297 -17.22 9.15 25.71
CA GLY A 297 -16.49 10.24 25.09
C GLY A 297 -15.15 9.71 24.58
N GLU A 298 -14.87 9.91 23.29
CA GLU A 298 -13.61 9.45 22.69
C GLU A 298 -12.40 10.02 23.45
N PRO A 299 -11.37 9.21 23.80
CA PRO A 299 -10.09 9.76 24.20
C PRO A 299 -9.51 10.53 23.02
N ARG A 300 -9.43 11.86 23.15
CA ARG A 300 -9.01 12.76 22.06
C ARG A 300 -7.65 12.32 21.51
N GLY A 301 -7.65 11.83 20.26
CA GLY A 301 -6.48 11.18 19.64
C GLY A 301 -5.22 12.04 19.42
N ALA A 302 -5.18 13.27 19.96
CA ALA A 302 -4.01 14.14 19.96
C ALA A 302 -2.87 13.57 20.82
N GLU A 303 -3.14 13.22 22.08
CA GLU A 303 -2.08 12.85 23.03
C GLU A 303 -1.38 11.54 22.64
N PHE A 304 -2.14 10.52 22.23
CA PHE A 304 -1.58 9.29 21.67
C PHE A 304 -0.84 9.52 20.33
N GLY A 305 -1.28 10.51 19.53
CA GLY A 305 -0.58 10.92 18.32
C GLY A 305 0.78 11.53 18.63
N ASP A 306 0.86 12.43 19.59
CA ASP A 306 2.09 13.13 19.93
C ASP A 306 3.08 12.25 20.71
N VAL A 307 2.61 11.31 21.55
CA VAL A 307 3.47 10.26 22.14
C VAL A 307 4.05 9.34 21.05
N ARG A 308 3.26 8.97 20.03
CA ARG A 308 3.76 8.18 18.88
C ARG A 308 4.78 8.96 18.05
N LYS A 309 4.53 10.25 17.75
CA LYS A 309 5.49 11.13 17.06
C LYS A 309 6.79 11.30 17.86
N LEU A 310 6.72 11.48 19.18
CA LEU A 310 7.90 11.54 20.04
C LEU A 310 8.70 10.24 19.99
N ALA A 311 8.05 9.07 20.07
CA ALA A 311 8.72 7.78 19.93
C ALA A 311 9.30 7.54 18.52
N GLN A 312 8.72 8.13 17.48
CA GLN A 312 9.22 8.09 16.09
C GLN A 312 10.42 9.03 15.89
N LEU A 313 10.37 10.24 16.44
CA LEU A 313 11.48 11.19 16.46
C LEU A 313 12.66 10.67 17.28
N GLN A 314 12.41 10.00 18.40
CA GLN A 314 13.44 9.31 19.19
C GLN A 314 14.13 8.24 18.35
N LYS A 315 13.39 7.35 17.69
CA LYS A 315 13.97 6.31 16.81
C LYS A 315 14.78 6.89 15.66
N SER A 316 14.39 8.05 15.13
CA SER A 316 15.14 8.79 14.11
C SER A 316 16.44 9.40 14.67
N LEU A 317 16.39 9.98 15.87
CA LEU A 317 17.56 10.46 16.60
C LEU A 317 18.55 9.31 16.87
N ASP A 318 18.09 8.21 17.46
CA ASP A 318 18.93 7.04 17.75
C ASP A 318 19.56 6.47 16.46
N ALA A 319 18.85 6.52 15.32
CA ALA A 319 19.39 6.07 14.03
C ALA A 319 20.52 6.99 13.53
N LYS A 320 20.35 8.32 13.63
CA LYS A 320 21.38 9.29 13.27
C LYS A 320 22.56 9.29 14.24
N GLU A 321 22.35 9.02 15.52
CA GLU A 321 23.44 8.87 16.49
C GLU A 321 24.28 7.63 16.21
N ARG A 322 23.67 6.50 15.80
CA ARG A 322 24.41 5.32 15.31
C ARG A 322 25.20 5.62 14.04
N GLN A 323 24.61 6.30 13.06
CA GLN A 323 25.30 6.71 11.82
C GLN A 323 26.53 7.58 12.13
N VAL A 324 26.39 8.59 12.99
CA VAL A 324 27.50 9.48 13.41
C VAL A 324 28.56 8.73 14.23
N SER A 325 28.16 7.74 15.03
CA SER A 325 29.09 6.94 15.84
C SER A 325 29.94 6.00 15.00
N GLU A 326 29.35 5.31 14.01
CA GLU A 326 30.13 4.43 13.13
C GLU A 326 30.99 5.23 12.13
N LEU A 327 30.55 6.41 11.68
CA LEU A 327 31.39 7.37 10.93
C LEU A 327 32.63 7.80 11.73
N ARG A 328 32.47 8.12 13.03
CA ARG A 328 33.61 8.42 13.93
C ARG A 328 34.53 7.21 14.07
N ARG A 329 33.96 6.03 14.34
CA ARG A 329 34.72 4.78 14.50
C ARG A 329 35.54 4.44 13.25
N ALA A 330 34.96 4.54 12.06
CA ALA A 330 35.67 4.33 10.79
C ALA A 330 36.78 5.37 10.56
N HIS A 331 36.53 6.64 10.91
CA HIS A 331 37.56 7.68 10.86
C HIS A 331 38.72 7.39 11.83
N ASP A 332 38.42 6.99 13.06
CA ASP A 332 39.42 6.74 14.11
C ASP A 332 40.21 5.45 13.84
N ASN A 333 39.56 4.40 13.31
CA ASN A 333 40.21 3.21 12.76
C ASN A 333 41.22 3.60 11.65
N ARG A 334 40.81 4.47 10.73
CA ARG A 334 41.65 4.94 9.61
C ARG A 334 42.81 5.82 10.10
N LEU A 335 42.58 6.67 11.09
CA LEU A 335 43.60 7.48 11.74
C LEU A 335 44.63 6.58 12.45
N HIS A 336 44.19 5.53 13.13
CA HIS A 336 45.07 4.55 13.77
C HIS A 336 45.90 3.75 12.75
N ARG A 337 45.30 3.33 11.62
CA ARG A 337 46.04 2.75 10.48
C ARG A 337 47.11 3.71 9.95
N TYR A 338 46.76 4.99 9.75
CA TYR A 338 47.70 6.02 9.29
C TYR A 338 48.84 6.28 10.29
N GLN A 339 48.55 6.35 11.60
CA GLN A 339 49.55 6.53 12.66
C GLN A 339 50.51 5.33 12.74
N THR A 340 49.99 4.11 12.60
CA THR A 340 50.78 2.87 12.56
C THR A 340 51.70 2.87 11.35
N LEU A 341 51.18 3.22 10.17
CA LEU A 341 51.95 3.34 8.93
C LEU A 341 52.99 4.47 8.99
N GLN A 342 52.66 5.61 9.60
CA GLN A 342 53.62 6.70 9.81
C GLN A 342 54.74 6.26 10.77
N SER A 343 54.44 5.41 11.75
CA SER A 343 55.42 4.89 12.70
C SER A 343 56.34 3.84 12.06
N SER A 344 55.82 2.96 11.20
CA SER A 344 56.67 2.04 10.43
C SER A 344 57.51 2.76 9.36
N TYR A 345 57.01 3.84 8.75
CA TYR A 345 57.82 4.71 7.88
C TYR A 345 58.91 5.48 8.65
N LYS A 346 58.67 5.89 9.90
CA LYS A 346 59.72 6.48 10.76
C LYS A 346 60.80 5.45 11.08
N LEU A 347 60.41 4.26 11.54
CA LEU A 347 61.34 3.16 11.82
C LEU A 347 62.16 2.78 10.58
N ALA A 348 61.53 2.57 9.42
CA ALA A 348 62.24 2.26 8.18
C ALA A 348 63.21 3.39 7.75
N ARG A 349 62.85 4.66 7.98
CA ARG A 349 63.73 5.82 7.73
C ARG A 349 64.89 5.90 8.72
N GLU A 350 64.67 5.52 9.97
CA GLU A 350 65.70 5.45 11.02
C GLU A 350 66.64 4.27 10.77
N GLU A 351 66.13 3.10 10.35
CA GLU A 351 66.92 1.97 9.85
C GLU A 351 67.79 2.37 8.65
N ILE A 352 67.21 2.96 7.60
CA ILE A 352 67.96 3.47 6.43
C ILE A 352 69.05 4.45 6.88
N LYS A 353 68.72 5.42 7.74
CA LYS A 353 69.69 6.39 8.28
C LYS A 353 70.81 5.71 9.09
N ASN A 354 70.52 4.62 9.79
CA ASN A 354 71.49 3.84 10.56
C ASN A 354 72.38 2.95 9.65
N PHE A 355 71.90 2.57 8.46
CA PHE A 355 72.73 1.93 7.42
C PHE A 355 73.58 2.95 6.64
N GLU A 356 73.06 4.16 6.39
CA GLU A 356 73.77 5.27 5.75
C GLU A 356 74.87 5.86 6.65
N CYS A 357 74.56 6.09 7.93
CA CYS A 357 75.54 6.51 8.95
C CYS A 357 76.37 5.31 9.43
N GLY A 358 77.29 4.83 8.61
CA GLY A 358 78.04 3.57 8.77
C GLY A 358 78.78 3.33 10.09
N ARG A 359 78.04 3.02 11.16
CA ARG A 359 78.54 2.55 12.47
C ARG A 359 77.61 1.49 13.06
N THR A 360 77.70 0.27 12.55
CA THR A 360 77.35 -0.91 13.36
C THR A 360 78.59 -1.37 14.13
N PRO A 361 78.55 -1.48 15.47
CA PRO A 361 79.44 -2.39 16.17
C PRO A 361 79.24 -3.79 15.60
N LYS A 362 80.30 -4.60 15.50
CA LYS A 362 80.21 -5.97 14.96
C LYS A 362 79.34 -6.85 15.87
N ALA A 363 78.03 -6.84 15.64
CA ALA A 363 77.10 -7.78 16.25
C ALA A 363 77.61 -9.20 15.96
N LYS A 364 77.81 -10.00 17.02
CA LYS A 364 78.26 -11.38 16.88
C LYS A 364 77.22 -12.11 16.05
N LYS A 365 77.57 -12.50 14.82
CA LYS A 365 76.73 -13.39 14.01
C LYS A 365 76.40 -14.60 14.90
N PRO A 366 75.13 -15.02 15.04
CA PRO A 366 74.84 -16.30 15.68
C PRO A 366 75.64 -17.37 14.93
N LYS A 367 76.20 -18.35 15.65
CA LYS A 367 76.98 -19.43 15.03
C LYS A 367 76.11 -20.06 13.94
N ARG A 368 76.49 -19.87 12.67
CA ARG A 368 75.90 -20.61 11.55
C ARG A 368 76.04 -22.09 11.89
N ALA A 369 74.97 -22.87 11.75
CA ALA A 369 75.05 -24.31 11.86
C ALA A 369 76.18 -24.82 10.94
N ASP A 370 76.87 -25.89 11.35
CA ASP A 370 77.97 -26.48 10.58
C ASP A 370 77.54 -26.63 9.11
N PRO A 371 78.27 -26.09 8.13
CA PRO A 371 77.91 -26.19 6.71
C PRO A 371 77.57 -27.63 6.27
N ARG A 372 78.12 -28.65 6.92
CA ARG A 372 77.80 -30.07 6.66
C ARG A 372 76.39 -30.50 7.07
N SER A 373 75.75 -29.87 8.06
CA SER A 373 74.36 -30.18 8.41
C SER A 373 73.34 -29.49 7.52
N LEU A 374 73.71 -28.39 6.85
CA LEU A 374 72.89 -27.69 5.86
C LEU A 374 72.99 -28.28 4.44
N GLN A 375 73.92 -29.20 4.17
CA GLN A 375 74.08 -29.83 2.84
C GLN A 375 72.99 -30.87 2.48
N ARG A 376 72.00 -31.11 3.35
CA ARG A 376 70.88 -32.03 3.07
C ARG A 376 69.65 -31.34 2.46
N GLU A 377 69.60 -30.02 2.49
CA GLU A 377 68.50 -29.21 1.94
C GLU A 377 69.11 -28.17 0.99
N ASN A 378 68.44 -27.91 -0.13
CA ASN A 378 68.90 -26.90 -1.08
C ASN A 378 68.82 -25.51 -0.43
N SER A 379 69.96 -24.95 0.02
CA SER A 379 70.01 -23.65 0.69
C SER A 379 69.27 -22.57 -0.09
N ASP A 380 69.41 -22.60 -1.40
CA ASP A 380 68.90 -21.59 -2.32
C ASP A 380 67.41 -21.78 -2.57
N GLN A 381 66.90 -23.02 -2.45
CA GLN A 381 65.47 -23.30 -2.42
C GLN A 381 64.84 -22.78 -1.13
N VAL A 382 65.44 -23.03 0.04
CA VAL A 382 64.95 -22.50 1.32
C VAL A 382 65.00 -20.97 1.36
N TRP A 383 66.01 -20.34 0.74
CA TRP A 383 66.01 -18.89 0.54
C TRP A 383 64.92 -18.41 -0.42
N ASN A 384 64.69 -19.11 -1.54
CA ASN A 384 63.61 -18.77 -2.47
C ASN A 384 62.24 -18.88 -1.80
N GLU A 385 61.96 -19.98 -1.09
CA GLU A 385 60.73 -20.19 -0.31
C GLU A 385 60.57 -19.12 0.78
N LEU A 386 61.64 -18.78 1.52
CA LEU A 386 61.60 -17.70 2.51
C LEU A 386 61.36 -16.32 1.86
N THR A 387 61.90 -16.05 0.67
CA THR A 387 61.57 -14.82 -0.07
C THR A 387 60.15 -14.82 -0.59
N PHE A 388 59.64 -15.96 -1.06
CA PHE A 388 58.26 -16.14 -1.51
C PHE A 388 57.29 -15.85 -0.36
N PHE A 389 57.43 -16.53 0.79
CA PHE A 389 56.60 -16.28 1.97
C PHE A 389 56.74 -14.85 2.51
N LYS A 390 57.92 -14.22 2.36
CA LYS A 390 58.12 -12.80 2.73
C LYS A 390 57.43 -11.85 1.75
N THR A 391 57.33 -12.17 0.46
CA THR A 391 56.53 -11.41 -0.51
C THR A 391 55.03 -11.64 -0.32
N GLU A 392 54.61 -12.88 -0.10
CA GLU A 392 53.20 -13.27 0.11
C GLU A 392 52.64 -12.68 1.41
N ASN A 393 53.38 -12.77 2.53
CA ASN A 393 52.98 -12.13 3.78
C ASN A 393 52.91 -10.59 3.62
N ARG A 394 53.75 -10.00 2.75
CA ARG A 394 53.68 -8.57 2.42
C ARG A 394 52.46 -8.21 1.56
N THR A 395 52.06 -9.04 0.59
CA THR A 395 50.81 -8.82 -0.18
C THR A 395 49.60 -9.02 0.72
N LEU A 396 49.53 -10.14 1.46
CA LEU A 396 48.47 -10.41 2.44
C LEU A 396 48.34 -9.30 3.51
N GLN A 397 49.43 -8.64 3.91
CA GLN A 397 49.38 -7.50 4.83
C GLN A 397 48.82 -6.22 4.15
N VAL A 398 49.05 -6.01 2.85
CA VAL A 398 48.41 -4.94 2.07
C VAL A 398 46.92 -5.26 1.85
N ASP A 399 46.59 -6.48 1.46
CA ASP A 399 45.23 -6.94 1.19
C ASP A 399 44.38 -6.88 2.47
N LYS A 400 44.92 -7.31 3.62
CA LYS A 400 44.31 -7.13 4.94
C LYS A 400 44.00 -5.66 5.27
N MET A 401 44.87 -4.73 4.90
CA MET A 401 44.64 -3.30 5.11
C MET A 401 43.56 -2.76 4.15
N SER A 402 43.54 -3.22 2.89
CA SER A 402 42.51 -2.88 1.90
C SER A 402 41.13 -3.39 2.32
N LEU A 403 41.01 -4.66 2.68
CA LEU A 403 39.79 -5.29 3.18
C LEU A 403 39.29 -4.62 4.47
N GLN A 404 40.19 -4.15 5.34
CA GLN A 404 39.80 -3.41 6.54
C GLN A 404 39.25 -2.00 6.21
N GLU A 405 39.74 -1.33 5.15
CA GLU A 405 39.14 -0.08 4.66
C GLU A 405 37.77 -0.36 4.01
N GLU A 406 37.62 -1.45 3.25
CA GLU A 406 36.36 -1.88 2.64
C GLU A 406 35.30 -2.20 3.71
N VAL A 407 35.66 -2.93 4.76
CA VAL A 407 34.76 -3.23 5.90
C VAL A 407 34.35 -1.96 6.64
N ASP A 408 35.26 -1.01 6.88
CA ASP A 408 34.91 0.29 7.48
C ASP A 408 33.92 1.07 6.58
N LEU A 409 34.13 1.08 5.26
CA LEU A 409 33.24 1.71 4.28
C LEU A 409 31.87 1.04 4.23
N LEU A 410 31.80 -0.30 4.18
CA LEU A 410 30.56 -1.07 4.15
C LEU A 410 29.75 -0.90 5.43
N ARG A 411 30.38 -0.74 6.60
CA ARG A 411 29.70 -0.43 7.87
C ARG A 411 29.10 0.97 7.88
N VAL A 412 29.85 1.97 7.42
CA VAL A 412 29.35 3.33 7.23
C VAL A 412 28.16 3.33 6.27
N GLN A 413 28.28 2.69 5.11
CA GLN A 413 27.22 2.56 4.11
C GLN A 413 25.98 1.88 4.71
N THR A 414 26.14 0.74 5.40
CA THR A 414 25.04 0.04 6.08
C THR A 414 24.33 0.92 7.11
N SER A 415 25.08 1.71 7.88
CA SER A 415 24.51 2.65 8.86
C SER A 415 23.74 3.80 8.21
N GLN A 416 24.20 4.26 7.04
CA GLN A 416 23.55 5.29 6.24
C GLN A 416 22.27 4.75 5.60
N ASP A 417 22.33 3.57 4.99
CA ASP A 417 21.17 2.92 4.37
C ASP A 417 20.11 2.56 5.42
N ALA A 418 20.51 2.12 6.61
CA ALA A 418 19.58 1.92 7.73
C ALA A 418 18.85 3.22 8.15
N ALA A 419 19.55 4.36 8.14
CA ALA A 419 18.96 5.67 8.42
C ALA A 419 18.04 6.13 7.28
N THR A 420 18.43 5.97 6.01
CA THR A 420 17.60 6.30 4.84
C THR A 420 16.36 5.40 4.76
N ILE A 421 16.48 4.10 5.06
CA ILE A 421 15.34 3.19 5.17
C ILE A 421 14.40 3.61 6.31
N HIS A 422 14.92 4.15 7.42
CA HIS A 422 14.08 4.72 8.48
C HIS A 422 13.32 5.97 8.00
N GLU A 423 13.99 6.91 7.35
CA GLU A 423 13.36 8.11 6.74
C GLU A 423 12.26 7.74 5.73
N LEU A 424 12.52 6.76 4.85
CA LEU A 424 11.54 6.26 3.89
C LEU A 424 10.35 5.57 4.57
N ARG A 425 10.57 4.81 5.65
CA ARG A 425 9.49 4.22 6.47
C ARG A 425 8.64 5.29 7.15
N VAL A 426 9.25 6.37 7.66
CA VAL A 426 8.55 7.52 8.24
C VAL A 426 7.70 8.23 7.17
N ALA A 427 8.26 8.52 5.99
CA ALA A 427 7.52 9.14 4.89
C ALA A 427 6.35 8.26 4.39
N ALA A 428 6.59 6.95 4.20
CA ALA A 428 5.54 6.01 3.80
C ALA A 428 4.45 5.84 4.86
N GLN A 429 4.77 6.01 6.15
CA GLN A 429 3.77 6.05 7.21
C GLN A 429 2.99 7.36 7.22
N GLY A 430 3.65 8.51 7.02
CA GLY A 430 2.99 9.81 6.88
C GLY A 430 1.95 9.81 5.76
N HIS A 431 2.28 9.25 4.59
CA HIS A 431 1.32 9.08 3.50
C HIS A 431 0.17 8.11 3.84
N ARG A 432 0.40 7.04 4.61
CA ARG A 432 -0.70 6.17 5.09
C ARG A 432 -1.63 6.92 6.05
N GLU A 433 -1.08 7.69 6.99
CA GLU A 433 -1.86 8.51 7.93
C GLU A 433 -2.63 9.63 7.20
N GLU A 434 -2.06 10.19 6.13
CA GLU A 434 -2.72 11.13 5.21
C GLU A 434 -3.86 10.48 4.41
N TYR A 435 -3.67 9.28 3.86
CA TYR A 435 -4.75 8.52 3.21
C TYR A 435 -5.84 8.09 4.20
N GLU A 436 -5.50 7.68 5.42
CA GLU A 436 -6.48 7.43 6.49
C GLU A 436 -7.27 8.70 6.83
N PHE A 437 -6.62 9.86 6.88
CA PHE A 437 -7.29 11.14 7.11
C PHE A 437 -8.26 11.49 5.96
N GLN A 438 -7.85 11.27 4.71
CA GLN A 438 -8.72 11.43 3.53
C GLN A 438 -9.90 10.45 3.57
N LEU A 439 -9.69 9.17 3.88
CA LEU A 439 -10.77 8.19 4.07
C LEU A 439 -11.71 8.57 5.22
N ARG A 440 -11.20 9.08 6.34
CA ARG A 440 -12.03 9.57 7.46
C ARG A 440 -12.82 10.83 7.08
N ARG A 441 -12.28 11.69 6.20
CA ARG A 441 -12.98 12.85 5.65
C ARG A 441 -14.11 12.41 4.71
N LEU A 442 -13.81 11.57 3.71
CA LEU A 442 -14.81 11.00 2.80
C LEU A 442 -15.87 10.20 3.57
N SER A 443 -15.50 9.49 4.64
CA SER A 443 -16.44 8.79 5.52
C SER A 443 -17.34 9.71 6.35
N ARG A 444 -16.99 11.00 6.51
CA ARG A 444 -17.84 12.02 7.13
C ARG A 444 -18.74 12.68 6.08
N GLU A 445 -18.21 12.98 4.90
CA GLU A 445 -18.99 13.48 3.76
C GLU A 445 -20.06 12.44 3.34
N ASN A 446 -19.72 11.15 3.30
CA ASN A 446 -20.66 10.04 3.09
C ASN A 446 -21.66 9.80 4.24
N LYS A 447 -21.57 10.50 5.39
CA LYS A 447 -22.68 10.50 6.38
C LYS A 447 -23.84 11.38 5.91
N GLY A 448 -23.58 12.42 5.12
CA GLY A 448 -24.64 13.16 4.43
C GLY A 448 -25.34 12.27 3.41
N VAL A 449 -24.56 11.54 2.59
CA VAL A 449 -25.09 10.58 1.62
C VAL A 449 -25.99 9.52 2.29
N ARG A 450 -25.57 8.96 3.44
CA ARG A 450 -26.40 8.03 4.22
C ARG A 450 -27.67 8.62 4.81
N GLU A 451 -27.81 9.94 4.89
CA GLU A 451 -29.05 10.60 5.30
C GLU A 451 -29.96 10.82 4.08
N THR A 452 -29.39 11.23 2.94
CA THR A 452 -30.13 11.28 1.67
C THR A 452 -30.57 9.89 1.19
N ASP A 453 -29.81 8.82 1.50
CA ASP A 453 -30.21 7.43 1.23
C ASP A 453 -31.45 7.02 2.03
N LYS A 454 -31.58 7.48 3.29
CA LYS A 454 -32.80 7.25 4.08
C LYS A 454 -33.97 8.06 3.53
N GLN A 455 -33.75 9.32 3.16
CA GLN A 455 -34.77 10.16 2.54
C GLN A 455 -35.25 9.54 1.21
N LEU A 456 -34.33 9.05 0.38
CA LEU A 456 -34.63 8.26 -0.82
C LEU A 456 -35.37 6.96 -0.49
N SER A 457 -35.03 6.25 0.59
CA SER A 457 -35.75 5.04 1.01
C SER A 457 -37.18 5.34 1.50
N ILE A 458 -37.41 6.52 2.10
CA ILE A 458 -38.74 6.99 2.51
C ILE A 458 -39.55 7.45 1.30
N LEU A 459 -38.95 8.22 0.38
CA LEU A 459 -39.57 8.56 -0.90
C LEU A 459 -39.90 7.32 -1.72
N LYS A 460 -39.01 6.32 -1.75
CA LYS A 460 -39.22 5.07 -2.50
C LYS A 460 -40.40 4.26 -1.94
N SER A 461 -40.55 4.16 -0.62
CA SER A 461 -41.73 3.48 -0.03
C SER A 461 -43.01 4.31 -0.21
N GLN A 462 -42.94 5.64 -0.15
CA GLN A 462 -44.06 6.52 -0.47
C GLN A 462 -44.50 6.41 -1.94
N VAL A 463 -43.55 6.35 -2.88
CA VAL A 463 -43.80 6.09 -4.30
C VAL A 463 -44.39 4.70 -4.51
N GLN A 464 -43.81 3.66 -3.91
CA GLN A 464 -44.34 2.29 -4.01
C GLN A 464 -45.78 2.18 -3.48
N ASN A 465 -46.10 2.85 -2.37
CA ASN A 465 -47.47 2.92 -1.84
C ASN A 465 -48.42 3.66 -2.80
N LYS A 466 -47.96 4.72 -3.47
CA LYS A 466 -48.73 5.41 -4.53
C LYS A 466 -48.90 4.51 -5.77
N THR A 467 -47.89 3.76 -6.19
CA THR A 467 -47.98 2.79 -7.29
C THR A 467 -49.02 1.71 -7.01
N VAL A 468 -48.98 1.06 -5.83
CA VAL A 468 -49.98 0.06 -5.43
C VAL A 468 -51.40 0.64 -5.33
N HIS A 469 -51.53 1.94 -5.01
CA HIS A 469 -52.82 2.64 -5.08
C HIS A 469 -53.28 2.88 -6.53
N ILE A 470 -52.38 3.29 -7.43
CA ILE A 470 -52.67 3.44 -8.87
C ILE A 470 -53.06 2.10 -9.48
N GLU A 471 -52.30 1.02 -9.25
CA GLU A 471 -52.65 -0.35 -9.66
C GLU A 471 -54.03 -0.79 -9.17
N LYS A 472 -54.47 -0.28 -8.00
CA LYS A 472 -55.83 -0.53 -7.50
C LYS A 472 -56.87 0.24 -8.33
N LEU A 473 -56.66 1.55 -8.54
CA LEU A 473 -57.55 2.36 -9.36
C LEU A 473 -57.64 1.84 -10.81
N GLU A 474 -56.54 1.35 -11.38
CA GLU A 474 -56.52 0.70 -12.70
C GLU A 474 -57.38 -0.58 -12.73
N ARG A 475 -57.25 -1.45 -11.72
CA ARG A 475 -58.11 -2.65 -11.58
C ARG A 475 -59.58 -2.29 -11.37
N ASP A 476 -59.87 -1.28 -10.56
CA ASP A 476 -61.22 -0.80 -10.30
C ASP A 476 -61.83 -0.20 -11.60
N VAL A 477 -61.04 0.53 -12.40
CA VAL A 477 -61.44 1.03 -13.74
C VAL A 477 -61.68 -0.11 -14.73
N VAL A 478 -60.80 -1.11 -14.82
CA VAL A 478 -60.99 -2.28 -15.69
C VAL A 478 -62.26 -3.05 -15.31
N SER A 479 -62.56 -3.18 -14.01
CA SER A 479 -63.82 -3.77 -13.56
C SER A 479 -65.04 -2.99 -14.06
N VAL A 480 -65.01 -1.65 -14.04
CA VAL A 480 -66.10 -0.80 -14.55
C VAL A 480 -66.20 -0.87 -16.08
N VAL A 481 -65.08 -1.00 -16.80
CA VAL A 481 -65.08 -1.20 -18.27
C VAL A 481 -65.70 -2.56 -18.64
N ASN A 482 -65.38 -3.62 -17.92
CA ASN A 482 -66.00 -4.94 -18.15
C ASN A 482 -67.52 -4.89 -17.90
N GLN A 483 -67.96 -4.27 -16.80
CA GLN A 483 -69.40 -4.06 -16.51
C GLN A 483 -70.10 -3.23 -17.60
N ARG A 484 -69.44 -2.20 -18.15
CA ARG A 484 -69.94 -1.44 -19.30
C ARG A 484 -70.12 -2.35 -20.52
N ASP A 485 -69.16 -3.22 -20.80
CA ASP A 485 -69.15 -4.06 -22.00
C ASP A 485 -70.14 -5.22 -21.91
N ASP A 486 -70.38 -5.77 -20.73
CA ASP A 486 -71.49 -6.69 -20.47
C ASP A 486 -72.85 -6.00 -20.70
N LEU A 487 -73.05 -4.79 -20.18
CA LEU A 487 -74.28 -4.00 -20.42
C LEU A 487 -74.46 -3.62 -21.91
N VAL A 488 -73.36 -3.40 -22.65
CA VAL A 488 -73.40 -3.19 -24.11
C VAL A 488 -73.78 -4.49 -24.85
N GLN A 489 -73.31 -5.65 -24.40
CA GLN A 489 -73.74 -6.95 -24.95
C GLN A 489 -75.20 -7.28 -24.62
N GLU A 490 -75.69 -6.97 -23.41
CA GLU A 490 -77.12 -7.09 -23.09
C GLU A 490 -77.96 -6.17 -23.98
N LYS A 491 -77.53 -4.92 -24.15
CA LYS A 491 -78.17 -3.98 -25.07
C LYS A 491 -78.18 -4.49 -26.51
N SER A 492 -77.11 -5.12 -27.01
CA SER A 492 -77.10 -5.68 -28.38
C SER A 492 -77.99 -6.92 -28.52
N LYS A 493 -78.07 -7.78 -27.50
CA LYS A 493 -79.03 -8.91 -27.44
C LYS A 493 -80.47 -8.40 -27.46
N LEU A 494 -80.81 -7.40 -26.64
CA LEU A 494 -82.13 -6.78 -26.59
C LEU A 494 -82.49 -6.07 -27.91
N MET A 495 -81.55 -5.37 -28.54
CA MET A 495 -81.77 -4.80 -29.89
C MET A 495 -81.98 -5.89 -30.95
N SER A 496 -81.31 -7.03 -30.84
CA SER A 496 -81.50 -8.15 -31.78
C SER A 496 -82.87 -8.80 -31.62
N GLN A 497 -83.34 -8.98 -30.37
CA GLN A 497 -84.70 -9.45 -30.07
C GLN A 497 -85.78 -8.46 -30.52
N LEU A 498 -85.53 -7.15 -30.39
CA LEU A 498 -86.42 -6.12 -30.91
C LEU A 498 -86.53 -6.18 -32.45
N VAL A 499 -85.41 -6.41 -33.15
CA VAL A 499 -85.38 -6.57 -34.61
C VAL A 499 -86.08 -7.87 -35.05
N SER A 500 -85.87 -9.00 -34.37
CA SER A 500 -86.56 -10.25 -34.73
C SER A 500 -88.07 -10.14 -34.50
N SER A 501 -88.51 -9.56 -33.36
CA SER A 501 -89.93 -9.29 -33.09
C SER A 501 -90.53 -8.29 -34.08
N GLN A 502 -89.77 -7.28 -34.52
CA GLN A 502 -90.20 -6.38 -35.59
C GLN A 502 -90.29 -7.07 -36.96
N GLN A 503 -89.43 -8.06 -37.23
CA GLN A 503 -89.49 -8.88 -38.45
C GLN A 503 -90.68 -9.84 -38.41
N GLU A 504 -90.96 -10.50 -37.28
CA GLU A 504 -92.18 -11.30 -37.06
C GLU A 504 -93.43 -10.44 -37.22
N ALA A 505 -93.48 -9.25 -36.61
CA ALA A 505 -94.54 -8.27 -36.79
C ALA A 505 -94.60 -7.67 -38.22
N SER A 506 -93.58 -7.90 -39.07
CA SER A 506 -93.63 -7.59 -40.51
C SER A 506 -94.17 -8.78 -41.32
N LYS A 507 -93.79 -10.02 -40.95
CA LYS A 507 -94.31 -11.26 -41.53
C LYS A 507 -95.83 -11.38 -41.28
N HIS A 508 -96.28 -11.14 -40.06
CA HIS A 508 -97.71 -11.10 -39.73
C HIS A 508 -98.46 -9.96 -40.46
N ARG A 509 -97.81 -8.83 -40.75
CA ARG A 509 -98.39 -7.77 -41.60
C ARG A 509 -98.50 -8.18 -43.06
N MET A 510 -97.59 -9.03 -43.56
CA MET A 510 -97.65 -9.59 -44.91
C MET A 510 -98.69 -10.71 -45.00
N GLU A 511 -98.76 -11.60 -44.01
CA GLU A 511 -99.81 -12.62 -43.89
C GLU A 511 -101.20 -11.98 -43.82
N LEU A 512 -101.37 -10.88 -43.07
CA LEU A 512 -102.59 -10.07 -43.06
C LEU A 512 -102.87 -9.39 -44.42
N ALA A 513 -101.84 -9.04 -45.19
CA ALA A 513 -102.00 -8.47 -46.52
C ALA A 513 -102.40 -9.54 -47.56
N ASP A 514 -101.83 -10.75 -47.46
CA ASP A 514 -102.15 -11.89 -48.32
C ASP A 514 -103.56 -12.40 -48.04
N VAL A 515 -103.95 -12.56 -46.77
CA VAL A 515 -105.34 -12.87 -46.38
C VAL A 515 -106.30 -11.77 -46.83
N LYS A 516 -105.91 -10.49 -46.74
CA LYS A 516 -106.70 -9.39 -47.32
C LYS A 516 -106.81 -9.50 -48.84
N HIS A 517 -105.74 -9.87 -49.55
CA HIS A 517 -105.78 -10.05 -51.00
C HIS A 517 -106.63 -11.28 -51.40
N GLN A 518 -106.62 -12.34 -50.62
CA GLN A 518 -107.54 -13.48 -50.80
C GLN A 518 -109.00 -13.06 -50.58
N LEU A 519 -109.29 -12.28 -49.54
CA LEU A 519 -110.62 -11.69 -49.32
C LEU A 519 -111.03 -10.68 -50.40
N GLN A 520 -110.06 -10.01 -51.04
CA GLN A 520 -110.34 -9.15 -52.21
C GLN A 520 -110.53 -9.96 -53.50
N SER A 521 -109.83 -11.09 -53.68
CA SER A 521 -110.02 -12.01 -54.80
C SER A 521 -111.39 -12.67 -54.72
N THR A 522 -111.75 -13.28 -53.60
CA THR A 522 -113.08 -13.92 -53.43
C THR A 522 -114.21 -12.89 -53.46
N ARG A 523 -113.98 -11.63 -53.07
CA ARG A 523 -114.90 -10.53 -53.31
C ARG A 523 -115.03 -10.20 -54.80
N HIS A 524 -113.93 -10.15 -55.55
CA HIS A 524 -113.98 -9.80 -56.97
C HIS A 524 -114.57 -10.95 -57.80
N GLU A 525 -114.30 -12.21 -57.44
CA GLU A 525 -114.98 -13.39 -57.96
C GLU A 525 -116.50 -13.34 -57.69
N LEU A 526 -116.92 -12.76 -56.55
CA LEU A 526 -118.34 -12.48 -56.26
C LEU A 526 -118.91 -11.34 -57.13
N GLU A 527 -118.13 -10.28 -57.36
CA GLU A 527 -118.49 -9.13 -58.21
C GLU A 527 -118.54 -9.50 -59.72
N ASP A 528 -117.68 -10.41 -60.18
CA ASP A 528 -117.68 -10.96 -61.54
C ASP A 528 -118.86 -11.93 -61.75
N LEU A 529 -119.17 -12.77 -60.76
CA LEU A 529 -120.39 -13.60 -60.78
C LEU A 529 -121.67 -12.74 -60.77
N MET A 530 -121.63 -11.52 -60.25
CA MET A 530 -122.73 -10.54 -60.36
C MET A 530 -122.80 -9.85 -61.73
N GLN A 531 -121.76 -9.90 -62.57
CA GLN A 531 -121.75 -9.28 -63.92
C GLN A 531 -122.14 -10.23 -65.06
N ALA A 532 -122.53 -11.47 -64.75
CA ALA A 532 -123.06 -12.43 -65.72
C ALA A 532 -124.52 -12.17 -66.18
N VAL A 533 -125.08 -11.00 -65.89
CA VAL A 533 -126.43 -10.56 -66.33
C VAL A 533 -126.32 -9.22 -67.08
N PRO A 534 -126.97 -9.03 -68.24
CA PRO A 534 -126.70 -7.88 -69.10
C PRO A 534 -127.14 -6.54 -68.50
N ALA A 535 -126.36 -5.49 -68.81
CA ALA A 535 -126.67 -4.12 -68.40
C ALA A 535 -128.05 -3.66 -68.90
N SER A 536 -128.95 -3.36 -67.96
CA SER A 536 -130.25 -2.76 -68.20
C SER A 536 -130.55 -1.73 -67.12
N ASN A 537 -131.38 -0.74 -67.45
CA ASN A 537 -131.81 0.32 -66.54
C ASN A 537 -132.36 -0.24 -65.21
N ASN A 538 -131.97 0.40 -64.11
CA ASN A 538 -132.94 1.02 -63.20
C ASN A 538 -132.26 2.11 -62.37
N GLY A 539 -132.59 3.37 -62.69
CA GLY A 539 -132.21 4.53 -61.89
C GLY A 539 -133.37 4.95 -60.98
N TYR A 540 -133.39 4.43 -59.76
CA TYR A 540 -134.19 4.86 -58.62
C TYR A 540 -133.27 4.70 -57.40
N GLU A 541 -132.86 5.77 -56.73
CA GLU A 541 -133.61 6.45 -55.66
C GLU A 541 -133.95 5.54 -54.49
N GLU A 542 -132.96 5.39 -53.59
CA GLU A 542 -133.15 5.32 -52.14
C GLU A 542 -132.01 6.19 -51.56
N GLU A 543 -132.14 7.50 -51.35
CA GLU A 543 -133.04 8.28 -50.47
C GLU A 543 -132.37 8.69 -49.14
N SER A 544 -132.80 9.86 -48.67
CA SER A 544 -132.65 10.41 -47.31
C SER A 544 -131.28 10.93 -46.85
N ASN A 545 -131.29 12.24 -46.53
CA ASN A 545 -130.38 12.95 -45.62
C ASN A 545 -128.89 13.05 -46.05
N GLU A 546 -128.47 14.00 -46.89
CA GLU A 546 -129.04 15.32 -47.22
C GLU A 546 -129.17 16.28 -46.01
N LYS A 547 -128.71 17.54 -46.19
CA LYS A 547 -128.64 18.63 -45.19
C LYS A 547 -127.69 18.33 -44.00
N THR A 548 -126.66 19.13 -43.71
CA THR A 548 -126.37 20.52 -44.13
C THR A 548 -125.01 20.68 -44.81
N GLY A 549 -124.98 21.52 -45.84
CA GLY A 549 -123.79 22.36 -46.06
C GLY A 549 -123.76 23.42 -44.97
N ALA A 550 -122.63 23.57 -44.28
CA ALA A 550 -122.40 24.27 -43.01
C ALA A 550 -122.61 23.44 -41.73
N ASP A 551 -121.62 23.59 -40.83
CA ASP A 551 -121.34 22.97 -39.50
C ASP A 551 -121.47 21.44 -39.39
N ILE A 552 -120.58 20.83 -38.58
CA ILE A 552 -120.46 19.35 -38.34
C ILE A 552 -119.97 18.62 -39.62
N VAL A 553 -118.94 17.77 -39.66
CA VAL A 553 -118.28 16.92 -38.65
C VAL A 553 -116.94 17.53 -38.20
N ILE A 554 -116.91 18.18 -37.03
CA ILE A 554 -116.46 17.68 -35.72
C ILE A 554 -114.92 17.63 -35.57
N ARG A 555 -114.26 18.37 -34.66
CA ARG A 555 -114.63 19.00 -33.35
C ARG A 555 -114.56 18.09 -32.11
N VAL A 556 -113.67 17.09 -32.09
CA VAL A 556 -113.12 16.47 -30.85
C VAL A 556 -111.60 16.41 -31.05
N ALA A 557 -110.72 17.17 -30.38
CA ALA A 557 -110.56 17.54 -28.96
C ALA A 557 -109.94 16.42 -28.11
N GLY A 558 -108.82 16.63 -27.43
CA GLY A 558 -108.02 17.86 -27.37
C GLY A 558 -106.82 17.77 -26.42
N ASN A 559 -106.40 18.94 -25.92
CA ASN A 559 -105.19 19.19 -25.13
C ASN A 559 -103.89 19.03 -25.96
N LEU A 560 -102.87 19.89 -25.82
CA LEU A 560 -102.59 20.88 -24.77
C LEU A 560 -102.60 22.33 -25.32
N LYS A 561 -103.02 23.31 -24.50
CA LYS A 561 -103.29 24.69 -24.93
C LYS A 561 -102.93 25.70 -23.82
N GLY A 562 -101.93 26.55 -24.07
CA GLY A 562 -101.48 27.59 -23.11
C GLY A 562 -100.15 28.22 -23.54
N LYS A 563 -100.12 29.12 -24.54
CA LYS A 563 -100.33 30.58 -24.43
C LYS A 563 -99.38 31.29 -23.42
N LYS A 564 -98.40 32.03 -23.99
CA LYS A 564 -98.06 33.49 -23.79
C LYS A 564 -97.92 34.05 -22.34
N PRO A 565 -97.09 35.11 -22.07
CA PRO A 565 -96.81 36.25 -22.96
C PRO A 565 -95.35 36.80 -22.92
N LYS A 566 -95.17 38.03 -23.46
CA LYS A 566 -93.94 38.86 -23.37
C LYS A 566 -93.89 39.70 -22.07
N LYS A 567 -92.69 40.25 -21.79
CA LYS A 567 -92.31 41.25 -20.77
C LYS A 567 -92.27 40.76 -19.31
N GLY A 568 -91.16 41.06 -18.64
CA GLY A 568 -90.95 40.91 -17.20
C GLY A 568 -89.47 41.02 -16.85
N ASN A 569 -89.08 42.01 -16.05
CA ASN A 569 -87.74 42.09 -15.48
C ASN A 569 -87.63 41.13 -14.28
N LEU A 570 -86.51 40.44 -14.10
CA LEU A 570 -85.67 40.40 -12.88
C LEU A 570 -84.45 39.45 -13.08
N PRO A 571 -83.36 39.58 -12.30
CA PRO A 571 -82.05 39.06 -12.71
C PRO A 571 -81.72 37.62 -12.25
N LEU A 572 -81.39 36.75 -13.22
CA LEU A 572 -80.82 35.40 -12.98
C LEU A 572 -79.42 35.42 -12.34
N SER A 573 -78.70 36.55 -12.40
CA SER A 573 -77.32 36.73 -11.93
C SER A 573 -77.06 36.23 -10.50
N LYS A 574 -78.04 36.35 -9.59
CA LYS A 574 -77.88 35.95 -8.18
C LYS A 574 -77.78 34.45 -7.92
N ARG A 575 -78.13 33.57 -8.88
CA ARG A 575 -77.85 32.12 -8.76
C ARG A 575 -76.44 31.79 -9.23
N TYR A 576 -76.05 32.27 -10.41
CA TYR A 576 -74.72 32.00 -10.97
C TYR A 576 -73.61 32.52 -10.06
N GLN A 577 -73.76 33.74 -9.51
CA GLN A 577 -72.81 34.28 -8.52
C GLN A 577 -72.70 33.41 -7.26
N LYS A 578 -73.80 32.81 -6.77
CA LYS A 578 -73.73 31.98 -5.56
C LYS A 578 -73.04 30.64 -5.82
N THR A 579 -73.28 30.01 -6.98
CA THR A 579 -72.56 28.79 -7.38
C THR A 579 -71.08 29.08 -7.65
N LEU A 580 -70.76 30.22 -8.29
CA LEU A 580 -69.39 30.66 -8.51
C LEU A 580 -68.65 30.91 -7.18
N ASN A 581 -69.25 31.66 -6.26
CA ASN A 581 -68.65 31.92 -4.94
C ASN A 581 -68.44 30.62 -4.15
N GLN A 582 -69.41 29.70 -4.13
CA GLN A 582 -69.24 28.39 -3.48
C GLN A 582 -68.07 27.62 -4.10
N SER A 583 -67.98 27.57 -5.44
CA SER A 583 -66.87 26.92 -6.15
C SER A 583 -65.51 27.61 -5.95
N ILE A 584 -65.47 28.87 -5.51
CA ILE A 584 -64.23 29.57 -5.16
C ILE A 584 -63.86 29.28 -3.69
N GLU A 585 -64.84 29.25 -2.78
CA GLU A 585 -64.67 28.90 -1.38
C GLU A 585 -64.16 27.43 -1.25
N ASP A 586 -64.84 26.50 -1.91
CA ASP A 586 -64.52 25.06 -1.94
C ASP A 586 -63.14 24.79 -2.58
N MET A 587 -62.70 25.63 -3.54
CA MET A 587 -61.36 25.56 -4.12
C MET A 587 -60.29 26.21 -3.22
N SER A 588 -60.62 27.27 -2.49
CA SER A 588 -59.65 27.94 -1.59
C SER A 588 -59.20 27.04 -0.44
N GLN A 589 -60.10 26.20 0.09
CA GLN A 589 -59.80 25.23 1.14
C GLN A 589 -58.82 24.11 0.70
N ILE A 590 -58.52 24.00 -0.60
CA ILE A 590 -57.54 23.05 -1.15
C ILE A 590 -56.12 23.66 -1.22
N PHE A 591 -55.99 24.99 -1.18
CA PHE A 591 -54.69 25.68 -1.36
C PHE A 591 -54.07 26.26 -0.08
N ASP A 592 -54.81 26.39 1.03
CA ASP A 592 -54.29 26.99 2.28
C ASP A 592 -53.18 26.17 2.98
N GLU A 593 -52.99 24.88 2.64
CA GLU A 593 -51.86 24.08 3.14
C GLU A 593 -50.61 24.11 2.23
N PHE A 594 -50.61 24.87 1.13
CA PHE A 594 -49.50 24.91 0.14
C PHE A 594 -48.76 26.26 0.08
N ASN A 595 -48.06 26.60 1.17
CA ASN A 595 -47.08 27.71 1.19
C ASN A 595 -45.69 27.25 0.72
N GLU A 596 -45.58 26.87 -0.55
CA GLU A 596 -44.31 26.88 -1.29
C GLU A 596 -44.16 28.21 -2.03
N GLU A 597 -42.99 28.74 -2.35
CA GLU A 597 -41.63 28.74 -1.80
C GLU A 597 -40.83 29.65 -2.78
N GLY A 598 -39.52 29.82 -2.60
CA GLY A 598 -38.73 30.77 -3.41
C GLY A 598 -38.45 30.29 -4.85
N TRP A 599 -39.04 30.95 -5.84
CA TRP A 599 -38.60 30.89 -7.24
C TRP A 599 -37.78 32.13 -7.61
N GLU A 600 -36.45 32.02 -7.52
CA GLU A 600 -35.52 32.85 -8.32
C GLU A 600 -34.71 31.90 -9.21
N GLU A 601 -34.85 32.07 -10.53
CA GLU A 601 -34.38 31.11 -11.53
C GLU A 601 -32.89 31.27 -11.83
N ILE A 602 -32.21 30.14 -12.10
CA ILE A 602 -30.83 30.13 -12.57
C ILE A 602 -30.82 30.60 -14.03
N SER A 603 -30.29 31.80 -14.27
CA SER A 603 -30.02 32.29 -15.63
C SER A 603 -28.61 31.89 -16.08
N ASP A 604 -28.53 30.94 -17.00
CA ASP A 604 -27.35 30.80 -17.87
C ASP A 604 -27.11 32.10 -18.65
N SER A 605 -25.84 32.44 -18.86
CA SER A 605 -25.45 33.41 -19.90
C SER A 605 -24.13 32.99 -20.54
N SER A 606 -24.24 32.40 -21.74
CA SER A 606 -23.16 32.35 -22.71
C SER A 606 -23.17 33.64 -23.51
N ASP A 607 -21.98 34.14 -23.89
CA ASP A 607 -21.85 35.39 -24.62
C ASP A 607 -22.56 35.38 -25.99
N ASN A 608 -23.19 36.50 -26.34
CA ASN A 608 -22.83 37.21 -27.57
C ASN A 608 -23.23 38.69 -27.52
N GLU A 609 -22.44 39.53 -28.18
CA GLU A 609 -22.58 40.99 -28.18
C GLU A 609 -23.55 41.48 -29.26
N THR A 610 -24.28 42.58 -29.01
CA THR A 610 -24.41 43.69 -29.97
C THR A 610 -24.99 44.96 -29.31
N GLU A 611 -24.28 46.07 -29.49
CA GLU A 611 -24.74 47.45 -29.79
C GLU A 611 -26.21 47.82 -29.41
N SER A 612 -26.51 48.89 -28.66
CA SER A 612 -26.04 50.28 -28.88
C SER A 612 -26.31 51.24 -27.70
N GLU A 613 -25.60 52.38 -27.70
CA GLU A 613 -25.98 53.73 -27.20
C GLU A 613 -26.26 54.03 -25.70
N THR A 614 -25.33 54.79 -25.11
CA THR A 614 -25.46 55.70 -23.95
C THR A 614 -26.33 56.94 -24.27
N PRO A 615 -26.83 57.82 -23.33
CA PRO A 615 -26.24 58.25 -22.04
C PRO A 615 -27.32 58.37 -20.89
N SER A 616 -27.20 59.09 -19.77
CA SER A 616 -26.26 60.13 -19.30
C SER A 616 -26.10 60.20 -17.78
N LEU A 617 -24.93 60.67 -17.33
CA LEU A 617 -24.60 61.00 -15.95
C LEU A 617 -25.34 62.27 -15.49
N GLY A 618 -25.79 62.38 -14.23
CA GLY A 618 -26.29 63.68 -13.74
C GLY A 618 -27.07 63.81 -12.41
N LYS A 619 -27.49 62.75 -11.72
CA LYS A 619 -28.42 62.86 -10.56
C LYS A 619 -28.06 62.05 -9.30
N ARG A 620 -26.76 61.88 -8.96
CA ARG A 620 -26.38 61.09 -7.75
C ARG A 620 -25.29 61.67 -6.84
N ILE A 621 -25.20 62.99 -6.75
CA ILE A 621 -24.51 63.72 -5.66
C ILE A 621 -25.48 64.79 -5.14
N VAL A 622 -25.36 65.18 -3.84
CA VAL A 622 -26.20 66.15 -3.11
C VAL A 622 -27.53 65.61 -2.55
N LYS A 623 -27.45 64.88 -1.42
CA LYS A 623 -27.92 65.40 -0.11
C LYS A 623 -27.48 64.52 1.06
N LYS A 624 -27.03 65.16 2.14
CA LYS A 624 -26.84 64.58 3.49
C LYS A 624 -27.97 65.08 4.41
N SER A 625 -28.06 64.44 5.58
CA SER A 625 -28.55 65.00 6.85
C SER A 625 -30.06 65.00 7.10
N SER A 626 -30.39 64.93 8.40
CA SER A 626 -31.70 65.18 9.03
C SER A 626 -32.70 64.01 8.98
N ARG A 627 -33.48 63.70 10.03
CA ARG A 627 -33.45 64.12 11.45
C ARG A 627 -34.35 63.21 12.31
N SER A 628 -33.93 63.02 13.56
CA SER A 628 -34.67 62.54 14.75
C SER A 628 -36.20 62.70 14.82
N GLU A 629 -36.85 61.70 15.44
CA GLU A 629 -37.93 61.81 16.46
C GLU A 629 -39.33 62.34 16.02
N THR A 630 -40.48 62.03 16.67
CA THR A 630 -40.79 61.34 17.95
C THR A 630 -42.24 60.79 17.99
N MET A 631 -42.53 59.79 18.86
CA MET A 631 -43.81 59.58 19.62
C MET A 631 -45.16 59.30 18.87
N HIS A 632 -46.21 58.67 19.45
CA HIS A 632 -46.37 57.60 20.47
C HIS A 632 -47.87 57.23 20.61
N SER A 633 -48.25 55.95 20.88
CA SER A 633 -49.60 55.64 21.42
C SER A 633 -49.75 54.24 22.06
N GLN A 634 -50.27 54.22 23.30
CA GLN A 634 -51.09 53.22 24.04
C GLN A 634 -50.68 51.72 24.10
N ILE A 635 -50.56 50.97 25.22
CA ILE A 635 -51.01 50.99 26.65
C ILE A 635 -52.33 50.23 26.93
N VAL A 636 -52.48 49.28 27.89
CA VAL A 636 -51.58 48.29 28.56
C VAL A 636 -52.42 47.30 29.42
N LYS A 637 -51.98 46.02 29.61
CA LYS A 637 -52.41 45.04 30.69
C LYS A 637 -51.66 43.69 30.51
N ASN A 638 -51.24 42.91 31.53
CA ASN A 638 -51.22 43.16 32.99
C ASN A 638 -50.29 42.18 33.79
N ARG A 639 -49.31 42.72 34.57
CA ARG A 639 -48.76 42.24 35.88
C ARG A 639 -48.21 40.79 36.03
N ARG A 640 -47.21 40.48 36.87
CA ARG A 640 -46.84 40.99 38.23
C ARG A 640 -45.31 41.18 38.35
N LYS A 641 -44.80 42.36 38.80
CA LYS A 641 -44.31 42.73 40.17
C LYS A 641 -43.02 41.99 40.63
N LEU A 642 -42.00 42.57 41.30
CA LEU A 642 -41.57 43.92 41.80
C LEU A 642 -40.07 43.72 42.26
N LYS A 643 -39.16 44.67 42.54
CA LYS A 643 -38.80 46.06 42.16
C LYS A 643 -37.42 46.39 42.80
N CYS A 644 -36.61 47.29 42.22
CA CYS A 644 -35.37 47.82 42.83
C CYS A 644 -35.53 49.24 43.46
N GLN A 645 -34.68 49.61 44.42
CA GLN A 645 -34.37 50.97 44.96
C GLN A 645 -33.27 50.82 46.06
N ARG A 646 -32.39 51.79 46.40
CA ARG A 646 -31.81 52.96 45.70
C ARG A 646 -30.54 53.45 46.46
N VAL A 647 -29.51 53.88 45.71
CA VAL A 647 -28.48 54.94 45.98
C VAL A 647 -28.45 55.55 47.41
N PRO A 648 -27.32 55.54 48.15
CA PRO A 648 -26.34 56.65 48.06
C PRO A 648 -24.82 56.33 48.23
N THR A 649 -24.01 57.36 48.09
CA THR A 649 -22.53 57.45 48.19
C THR A 649 -21.98 57.37 49.62
N HIS A 650 -20.71 56.95 49.82
CA HIS A 650 -19.73 57.64 50.69
C HIS A 650 -18.26 57.15 50.53
N ARG A 651 -17.33 57.79 51.27
CA ARG A 651 -15.86 57.60 51.27
C ARG A 651 -15.40 56.93 52.61
N PRO A 652 -14.10 56.92 52.98
CA PRO A 652 -13.34 55.73 53.40
C PRO A 652 -13.45 55.39 54.91
N PRO A 653 -12.65 54.42 55.39
CA PRO A 653 -11.86 54.72 56.61
C PRO A 653 -10.38 54.25 56.57
N VAL A 654 -9.65 54.67 57.60
CA VAL A 654 -8.21 54.45 57.95
C VAL A 654 -8.21 54.36 59.49
N PRO A 655 -7.51 53.42 60.21
CA PRO A 655 -6.06 53.57 60.47
C PRO A 655 -5.24 52.30 60.88
N GLY A 656 -3.93 52.48 61.08
CA GLY A 656 -3.00 51.56 61.76
C GLY A 656 -1.58 52.16 61.89
N LYS A 657 -0.85 51.90 62.99
CA LYS A 657 0.49 52.49 63.29
C LYS A 657 1.51 51.42 63.77
N GLY A 658 2.81 51.70 63.57
CA GLY A 658 3.96 50.93 64.08
C GLY A 658 5.05 50.80 62.99
N SER A 659 6.21 51.46 62.97
CA SER A 659 7.22 51.91 63.95
C SER A 659 8.49 51.03 63.95
N THR A 660 9.54 51.55 63.30
CA THR A 660 10.96 51.57 63.71
C THR A 660 11.69 50.27 64.11
N VAL A 661 12.66 49.82 63.27
CA VAL A 661 14.02 49.34 63.69
C VAL A 661 15.02 49.60 62.53
N TYR A 662 16.27 49.96 62.87
CA TYR A 662 17.51 49.98 62.07
C TYR A 662 18.53 49.03 62.77
N PRO A 663 19.64 48.49 62.17
CA PRO A 663 20.56 49.24 61.30
C PRO A 663 21.44 48.47 60.25
N LYS A 664 22.20 49.27 59.46
CA LYS A 664 23.63 49.11 59.03
C LYS A 664 24.24 47.82 58.41
N SER A 665 24.88 48.03 57.24
CA SER A 665 26.30 47.68 56.88
C SER A 665 26.68 46.19 56.65
N SER A 666 27.67 45.80 55.82
CA SER A 666 28.54 46.48 54.82
C SER A 666 29.24 45.48 53.87
N ASN A 667 29.70 45.98 52.71
CA ASN A 667 30.86 45.54 51.88
C ASN A 667 30.92 44.16 51.17
N GLU A 668 31.18 44.26 49.86
CA GLU A 668 32.22 43.58 49.05
C GLU A 668 32.23 42.05 48.80
N ASP A 669 31.74 41.71 47.59
CA ASP A 669 32.53 41.20 46.44
C ASP A 669 32.73 39.67 46.21
N VAL A 670 33.09 39.35 44.96
CA VAL A 670 33.57 38.07 44.38
C VAL A 670 32.59 36.89 44.27
N SER A 671 31.91 36.84 43.11
CA SER A 671 31.77 35.67 42.21
C SER A 671 31.23 34.32 42.74
N LYS A 672 29.99 33.95 42.33
CA LYS A 672 29.75 32.77 41.45
C LYS A 672 28.32 32.62 40.90
N GLN A 673 28.25 31.78 39.86
CA GLN A 673 27.19 31.50 38.89
C GLN A 673 25.84 30.92 39.42
N THR A 674 24.71 31.49 38.96
CA THR A 674 23.40 30.83 38.67
C THR A 674 22.59 30.27 39.86
N PRO A 675 21.22 30.16 39.82
CA PRO A 675 20.54 29.11 39.02
C PRO A 675 19.10 29.41 38.49
N ARG A 676 18.62 28.59 37.52
CA ARG A 676 17.20 28.27 37.16
C ARG A 676 16.29 29.41 36.61
N SER A 677 15.22 29.14 35.84
CA SER A 677 14.92 28.06 34.89
C SER A 677 13.67 28.38 34.02
N SER A 678 13.55 27.72 32.86
CA SER A 678 12.42 27.73 31.90
C SER A 678 12.27 28.99 31.03
N ARG A 679 11.80 28.91 29.76
CA ARG A 679 11.09 27.79 29.09
C ARG A 679 11.32 27.74 27.55
N ARG A 680 11.49 26.52 27.02
CA ARG A 680 11.28 26.03 25.62
C ARG A 680 12.26 26.39 24.46
N SER A 681 12.65 25.31 23.74
CA SER A 681 13.03 25.18 22.30
C SER A 681 14.21 25.99 21.73
N SER A 682 15.06 25.45 20.85
CA SER A 682 15.22 24.08 20.32
C SER A 682 16.65 23.87 19.76
N SER A 683 17.03 22.63 19.46
CA SER A 683 18.41 22.23 19.12
C SER A 683 18.90 22.67 17.72
N PRO A 684 20.23 22.93 17.56
CA PRO A 684 20.87 23.11 16.26
C PRO A 684 21.59 21.85 15.76
N LYS A 685 21.68 21.69 14.44
CA LYS A 685 22.81 21.06 13.75
C LYS A 685 22.77 21.43 12.27
N ASP A 686 23.85 22.03 11.77
CA ASP A 686 23.98 22.40 10.37
C ASP A 686 24.20 21.17 9.47
N HIS A 687 23.67 21.25 8.24
CA HIS A 687 24.57 21.16 7.10
C HIS A 687 24.22 22.21 6.06
N VAL A 688 25.23 22.93 5.57
CA VAL A 688 25.08 24.00 4.58
C VAL A 688 25.01 23.42 3.17
N THR A 689 23.99 23.80 2.40
CA THR A 689 24.04 23.87 0.93
C THR A 689 23.38 25.13 0.40
N ARG A 690 24.07 26.26 0.62
CA ARG A 690 24.28 27.35 -0.36
C ARG A 690 23.21 27.49 -1.45
N ARG A 691 22.21 28.37 -1.23
CA ARG A 691 21.43 29.00 -2.31
C ARG A 691 21.59 30.52 -2.20
N GLU A 692 21.81 31.19 -3.33
CA GLU A 692 22.27 32.58 -3.37
C GLU A 692 21.10 33.55 -3.32
N CYS A 693 21.03 34.38 -2.27
CA CYS A 693 20.14 35.53 -2.22
C CYS A 693 20.85 36.75 -2.82
N ALA A 694 20.42 37.18 -4.00
CA ALA A 694 20.75 38.50 -4.54
C ALA A 694 19.73 39.52 -4.03
N THR A 695 20.00 40.15 -2.88
CA THR A 695 19.32 41.38 -2.46
C THR A 695 20.18 42.59 -2.82
N SER A 696 19.53 43.69 -3.19
CA SER A 696 20.16 45.00 -3.41
C SER A 696 19.27 46.08 -2.81
N PRO A 697 19.84 47.21 -2.35
CA PRO A 697 19.33 47.87 -1.15
C PRO A 697 18.27 48.95 -1.42
N ILE A 698 17.41 49.16 -0.42
CA ILE A 698 16.51 50.32 -0.33
C ILE A 698 17.29 51.49 0.26
N SER A 699 17.45 52.57 -0.51
CA SER A 699 18.01 53.84 -0.05
C SER A 699 16.91 54.80 0.43
N PHE A 700 17.12 55.47 1.57
CA PHE A 700 16.15 56.42 2.14
C PHE A 700 16.49 57.89 1.82
N LEU A 701 15.49 58.61 1.31
CA LEU A 701 15.24 60.06 1.40
C LEU A 701 16.28 61.07 0.87
N SER A 702 15.87 61.77 -0.20
CA SER A 702 15.85 63.24 -0.23
C SER A 702 14.63 63.69 -1.07
N ALA A 703 14.23 64.96 -1.01
CA ALA A 703 12.98 65.45 -1.61
C ALA A 703 13.09 66.87 -2.18
N SER A 704 12.42 67.14 -3.32
CA SER A 704 11.58 68.34 -3.55
C SER A 704 11.01 68.42 -5.00
N VAL A 705 9.70 68.62 -5.09
CA VAL A 705 8.91 69.43 -6.07
C VAL A 705 9.54 69.81 -7.45
N ALA A 706 8.91 69.40 -8.57
CA ALA A 706 8.36 70.30 -9.63
C ALA A 706 7.79 69.59 -10.90
N SER A 707 6.57 69.98 -11.29
CA SER A 707 6.04 70.25 -12.65
C SER A 707 6.28 69.35 -13.89
N ASN A 708 5.19 68.73 -14.36
CA ASN A 708 4.59 68.74 -15.73
C ASN A 708 5.35 68.31 -17.03
N ALA A 709 4.53 67.91 -18.02
CA ALA A 709 4.73 67.97 -19.49
C ALA A 709 5.39 66.80 -20.28
N SER A 710 4.56 65.79 -20.59
CA SER A 710 4.13 65.42 -21.98
C SER A 710 5.10 64.97 -23.12
N THR A 711 4.69 63.87 -23.78
CA THR A 711 4.74 63.53 -25.23
C THR A 711 5.90 62.71 -25.88
N THR A 712 5.51 61.99 -26.93
CA THR A 712 6.26 61.43 -28.10
C THR A 712 7.17 60.19 -27.96
N ALA A 713 6.87 59.20 -28.81
CA ALA A 713 7.81 58.25 -29.43
C ALA A 713 8.00 58.63 -30.92
N PRO A 714 9.04 58.14 -31.63
CA PRO A 714 8.93 56.89 -32.43
C PRO A 714 10.20 55.98 -32.28
N VAL A 715 10.31 54.70 -32.67
CA VAL A 715 9.72 53.79 -33.70
C VAL A 715 10.38 53.85 -35.10
N GLN A 716 11.04 52.73 -35.50
CA GLN A 716 11.23 52.09 -36.85
C GLN A 716 12.62 51.40 -36.99
N ARG A 717 12.71 50.07 -37.26
CA ARG A 717 12.93 49.35 -38.56
C ARG A 717 14.43 49.23 -38.99
N GLU A 718 14.93 48.21 -39.72
CA GLU A 718 14.40 46.90 -40.18
C GLU A 718 15.53 45.89 -40.59
N ILE A 719 15.18 44.59 -40.66
CA ILE A 719 15.57 43.52 -41.62
C ILE A 719 17.01 43.53 -42.26
N SER A 720 17.76 42.41 -42.15
CA SER A 720 17.98 41.47 -43.28
C SER A 720 18.78 40.18 -42.93
N ARG A 721 18.90 39.26 -43.92
CA ARG A 721 19.41 37.88 -43.82
C ARG A 721 20.74 37.68 -44.57
N LYS A 722 21.53 36.67 -44.17
CA LYS A 722 22.25 35.74 -45.08
C LYS A 722 22.82 34.53 -44.32
N GLY A 723 23.14 33.46 -45.04
CA GLY A 723 23.82 32.27 -44.52
C GLY A 723 24.39 31.39 -45.64
N SER A 724 25.41 30.58 -45.33
CA SER A 724 25.96 29.52 -46.21
C SER A 724 26.73 28.50 -45.34
N VAL A 725 26.29 27.24 -45.27
CA VAL A 725 26.79 26.04 -46.00
C VAL A 725 28.17 25.50 -45.55
N VAL A 726 28.10 24.44 -44.73
CA VAL A 726 28.82 23.13 -44.77
C VAL A 726 30.31 23.08 -45.17
N SER A 727 31.18 22.52 -44.28
CA SER A 727 32.09 21.41 -44.65
C SER A 727 32.68 20.58 -43.48
N LEU A 728 32.69 19.25 -43.70
CA LEU A 728 33.52 18.13 -43.21
C LEU A 728 34.28 18.10 -41.85
N LYS A 729 33.99 17.02 -41.09
CA LYS A 729 34.89 16.07 -40.38
C LYS A 729 36.13 16.55 -39.58
N GLY A 730 36.24 16.12 -38.32
CA GLY A 730 37.55 15.71 -37.74
C GLY A 730 37.75 15.91 -36.23
N ALA A 731 37.97 14.81 -35.49
CA ALA A 731 38.44 14.67 -34.10
C ALA A 731 38.97 15.91 -33.33
N GLY A 732 38.41 16.19 -32.14
CA GLY A 732 38.99 17.20 -31.21
C GLY A 732 38.34 17.42 -29.83
N LEU A 733 37.27 16.70 -29.46
CA LEU A 733 36.32 17.13 -28.42
C LEU A 733 36.83 17.15 -26.96
N MET A 734 38.02 16.62 -26.68
CA MET A 734 38.55 16.51 -25.30
C MET A 734 39.44 17.69 -24.84
N ARG A 735 39.89 18.58 -25.75
CA ARG A 735 40.81 19.69 -25.38
C ARG A 735 40.09 21.01 -25.07
N ALA A 736 38.92 21.26 -25.67
CA ALA A 736 38.19 22.52 -25.53
C ALA A 736 37.64 22.78 -24.10
N LYS A 737 37.10 21.74 -23.42
CA LYS A 737 36.47 21.87 -22.10
C LYS A 737 37.41 22.48 -21.04
N LYS A 738 38.63 21.97 -20.92
CA LYS A 738 39.62 22.45 -19.93
C LYS A 738 40.02 23.92 -20.12
N VAL A 739 39.89 24.48 -21.33
CA VAL A 739 40.20 25.89 -21.60
C VAL A 739 39.04 26.80 -21.13
N ALA A 740 37.79 26.39 -21.39
CA ALA A 740 36.61 27.11 -20.92
C ALA A 740 36.52 27.15 -19.38
N ASP A 741 36.80 26.04 -18.71
CA ASP A 741 36.82 25.98 -17.24
C ASP A 741 37.89 26.92 -16.65
N LEU A 742 39.06 27.00 -17.30
CA LEU A 742 40.15 27.91 -16.90
C LEU A 742 39.81 29.39 -17.14
N SER A 743 39.13 29.75 -18.24
CA SER A 743 38.71 31.13 -18.49
C SER A 743 37.63 31.57 -17.50
N HIS A 744 36.65 30.70 -17.21
CA HIS A 744 35.61 30.97 -16.22
C HIS A 744 36.19 31.12 -14.80
N LEU A 745 37.17 30.28 -14.42
CA LEU A 745 37.88 30.42 -13.15
C LEU A 745 38.69 31.74 -13.09
N ARG A 746 39.40 32.10 -14.17
CA ARG A 746 40.16 33.38 -14.26
C ARG A 746 39.27 34.62 -14.15
N GLN A 747 38.05 34.58 -14.67
CA GLN A 747 37.07 35.68 -14.50
C GLN A 747 36.47 35.71 -13.09
N ARG A 748 36.29 34.55 -12.44
CA ARG A 748 35.67 34.45 -11.11
C ARG A 748 36.59 34.89 -9.96
N VAL A 749 37.91 34.69 -10.08
CA VAL A 749 38.90 35.11 -9.05
C VAL A 749 38.85 36.61 -8.73
N PRO A 750 38.96 37.56 -9.69
CA PRO A 750 38.93 38.99 -9.37
C PRO A 750 37.57 39.43 -8.81
N HIS A 751 36.46 38.84 -9.25
CA HIS A 751 35.13 39.14 -8.69
C HIS A 751 35.01 38.68 -7.22
N LEU A 752 35.54 37.50 -6.88
CA LEU A 752 35.62 37.04 -5.49
C LEU A 752 36.58 37.90 -4.65
N GLN A 753 37.70 38.36 -5.20
CA GLN A 753 38.59 39.30 -4.51
C GLN A 753 37.92 40.66 -4.26
N GLN A 754 37.15 41.18 -5.22
CA GLN A 754 36.34 42.39 -5.06
C GLN A 754 35.26 42.20 -3.98
N GLN A 755 34.57 41.07 -3.97
CA GLN A 755 33.58 40.73 -2.93
C GLN A 755 34.21 40.64 -1.54
N VAL A 756 35.39 40.03 -1.41
CA VAL A 756 36.17 39.98 -0.16
C VAL A 756 36.65 41.37 0.27
N ALA A 757 37.05 42.24 -0.67
CA ALA A 757 37.42 43.62 -0.37
C ALA A 757 36.24 44.44 0.16
N LEU A 758 35.05 44.31 -0.46
CA LEU A 758 33.82 44.95 0.02
C LEU A 758 33.41 44.44 1.41
N LEU A 759 33.46 43.13 1.65
CA LEU A 759 33.18 42.55 2.97
C LEU A 759 34.18 43.00 4.04
N LYS A 760 35.46 43.14 3.71
CA LYS A 760 36.48 43.72 4.62
C LYS A 760 36.17 45.19 4.94
N ARG A 761 35.75 45.97 3.95
CA ARG A 761 35.39 47.38 4.12
C ARG A 761 34.14 47.56 4.99
N ALA A 762 33.07 46.81 4.70
CA ALA A 762 31.85 46.81 5.51
C ALA A 762 32.13 46.38 6.96
N LYS A 763 33.04 45.41 7.18
CA LYS A 763 33.49 45.05 8.54
C LYS A 763 34.22 46.21 9.25
N ALA A 764 35.07 46.95 8.54
CA ALA A 764 35.78 48.10 9.13
C ALA A 764 34.80 49.26 9.46
N GLU A 765 33.83 49.53 8.59
CA GLU A 765 32.79 50.55 8.80
C GLU A 765 31.86 50.17 9.97
N ALA A 766 31.50 48.89 10.11
CA ALA A 766 30.74 48.38 11.26
C ALA A 766 31.51 48.39 12.59
N LEU A 767 32.84 48.18 12.56
CA LEU A 767 33.69 48.34 13.74
C LEU A 767 33.84 49.81 14.14
N LYS A 768 33.91 50.74 13.17
CA LYS A 768 33.96 52.18 13.44
C LYS A 768 32.67 52.67 14.10
N SER A 769 31.50 52.28 13.59
CA SER A 769 30.22 52.66 14.22
C SER A 769 30.00 51.98 15.58
N GLN A 770 30.55 50.78 15.80
CA GLN A 770 30.60 50.18 17.14
C GLN A 770 31.43 51.02 18.12
N GLU A 771 32.58 51.55 17.70
CA GLU A 771 33.42 52.39 18.56
C GLU A 771 32.79 53.76 18.83
N GLU A 772 32.19 54.39 17.82
CA GLU A 772 31.42 55.64 17.98
C GLU A 772 30.25 55.47 18.98
N LEU A 773 29.55 54.33 18.95
CA LEU A 773 28.51 54.01 19.93
C LEU A 773 29.07 53.79 21.35
N LYS A 774 30.27 53.21 21.51
CA LYS A 774 30.93 53.14 22.82
C LYS A 774 31.32 54.53 23.32
N GLU A 775 31.84 55.39 22.44
CA GLU A 775 32.24 56.76 22.82
C GLU A 775 31.04 57.58 23.29
N VAL A 776 29.88 57.45 22.62
CA VAL A 776 28.61 58.04 23.06
C VAL A 776 28.13 57.45 24.39
N LEU A 777 28.29 56.14 24.62
CA LEU A 777 27.95 55.49 25.89
C LEU A 777 28.84 56.00 27.03
N VAL A 778 30.16 56.15 26.81
CA VAL A 778 31.08 56.73 27.79
C VAL A 778 30.74 58.19 28.07
N LYS A 779 30.45 59.01 27.04
CA LYS A 779 30.01 60.40 27.21
C LYS A 779 28.75 60.50 28.08
N THR A 780 27.69 59.77 27.74
CA THR A 780 26.43 59.78 28.53
C THR A 780 26.63 59.23 29.95
N GLN A 781 27.54 58.27 30.17
CA GLN A 781 27.93 57.81 31.51
C GLN A 781 28.67 58.90 32.33
N THR A 782 29.54 59.70 31.70
CA THR A 782 30.18 60.85 32.37
C THR A 782 29.21 61.99 32.66
N GLU A 783 28.25 62.26 31.76
CA GLU A 783 27.16 63.22 31.97
C GLU A 783 26.26 62.79 33.13
N LEU A 784 25.83 61.52 33.18
CA LEU A 784 25.05 60.94 34.28
C LEU A 784 25.79 61.05 35.61
N SER A 785 27.11 60.83 35.61
CA SER A 785 27.98 61.00 36.78
C SER A 785 28.05 62.46 37.24
N SER A 786 28.19 63.40 36.29
CA SER A 786 28.17 64.86 36.54
C SER A 786 26.81 65.35 37.08
N VAL A 787 25.69 64.87 36.53
CA VAL A 787 24.34 65.16 37.02
C VAL A 787 24.15 64.58 38.43
N THR A 788 24.64 63.37 38.69
CA THR A 788 24.59 62.73 40.01
C THR A 788 25.43 63.50 41.04
N GLY A 789 26.60 64.01 40.66
CA GLY A 789 27.43 64.89 41.49
C GLY A 789 26.71 66.20 41.82
N ARG A 790 26.15 66.88 40.82
CA ARG A 790 25.34 68.10 41.01
C ARG A 790 24.13 67.86 41.91
N LEU A 791 23.44 66.72 41.76
CA LEU A 791 22.32 66.35 42.64
C LEU A 791 22.75 66.14 44.10
N LYS A 792 23.94 65.56 44.35
CA LYS A 792 24.50 65.45 45.71
C LYS A 792 24.82 66.83 46.31
N ALA A 793 25.45 67.72 45.54
CA ALA A 793 25.76 69.08 45.96
C ALA A 793 24.50 69.90 46.28
N VAL A 794 23.46 69.81 45.43
CA VAL A 794 22.16 70.46 45.69
C VAL A 794 21.50 69.90 46.96
N LYS A 795 21.55 68.59 47.21
CA LYS A 795 21.03 68.02 48.47
C LYS A 795 21.76 68.55 49.70
N GLN A 796 23.09 68.68 49.65
CA GLN A 796 23.88 69.28 50.74
C GLN A 796 23.55 70.76 50.95
N HIS A 797 23.33 71.52 49.85
CA HIS A 797 22.93 72.92 49.93
C HIS A 797 21.52 73.09 50.54
N VAL A 798 20.56 72.23 50.17
CA VAL A 798 19.22 72.23 50.78
C VAL A 798 19.32 71.90 52.27
N GLN A 799 20.11 70.89 52.65
CA GLN A 799 20.31 70.51 54.04
C GLN A 799 20.93 71.64 54.90
N LYS A 800 21.85 72.43 54.32
CA LYS A 800 22.39 73.63 54.97
C LYS A 800 21.35 74.75 55.11
N LEU A 801 20.55 75.01 54.06
CA LEU A 801 19.46 76.00 54.15
C LEU A 801 18.41 75.62 55.20
N GLN A 802 18.20 74.33 55.47
CA GLN A 802 17.33 73.87 56.56
C GLN A 802 17.93 74.22 57.93
N THR A 803 19.21 73.93 58.18
CA THR A 803 19.88 74.29 59.45
C THR A 803 19.97 75.81 59.66
N ASP A 804 20.15 76.59 58.59
CA ASP A 804 20.22 78.05 58.68
C ASP A 804 18.82 78.66 58.98
N ASN A 805 17.73 78.10 58.42
CA ASN A 805 16.35 78.48 58.78
C ASN A 805 16.00 78.12 60.23
N GLU A 806 16.36 76.92 60.70
CA GLU A 806 16.16 76.51 62.11
C GLU A 806 16.93 77.39 63.11
N LYS A 807 17.96 78.10 62.65
CA LYS A 807 18.72 79.07 63.45
C LYS A 807 18.02 80.43 63.48
N LEU A 808 17.64 80.97 62.31
CA LEU A 808 16.89 82.22 62.19
C LEU A 808 15.54 82.18 62.92
N GLN A 809 14.85 81.04 62.96
CA GLN A 809 13.61 80.89 63.73
C GLN A 809 13.82 80.98 65.26
N LYS A 810 15.00 80.59 65.77
CA LYS A 810 15.36 80.73 67.20
C LYS A 810 15.74 82.18 67.54
N GLU A 811 16.45 82.85 66.63
CA GLU A 811 16.79 84.27 66.75
C GLU A 811 15.51 85.13 66.66
N SER A 812 14.56 84.81 65.77
CA SER A 812 13.24 85.46 65.72
C SER A 812 12.40 85.26 66.99
N ALA A 813 12.53 84.13 67.69
CA ALA A 813 11.81 83.87 68.93
C ALA A 813 12.36 84.68 70.13
N THR A 814 13.60 85.17 70.05
CA THR A 814 14.26 85.93 71.13
C THR A 814 14.17 87.45 70.96
N ALA A 815 13.64 87.95 69.83
CA ALA A 815 13.60 89.38 69.52
C ALA A 815 12.31 90.13 69.97
N ASN A 816 11.22 89.43 70.29
CA ASN A 816 9.89 90.03 70.52
C ASN A 816 9.57 90.34 71.99
N SER A 817 10.51 90.92 72.76
CA SER A 817 10.29 91.25 74.17
C SER A 817 11.09 92.45 74.69
N ALA A 818 10.99 93.63 74.06
CA ALA A 818 11.65 94.86 74.56
C ALA A 818 10.93 96.19 74.20
N THR A 819 10.59 96.95 75.25
CA THR A 819 10.62 98.44 75.33
C THR A 819 9.52 99.28 74.62
N GLY A 820 9.20 100.45 75.21
CA GLY A 820 8.39 101.52 74.61
C GLY A 820 8.32 102.82 75.45
N ASN A 821 7.64 103.84 74.90
CA ASN A 821 7.17 105.12 75.52
C ASN A 821 8.16 106.21 76.00
N GLN A 822 7.71 107.48 75.82
CA GLN A 822 7.99 108.77 76.52
C GLN A 822 8.51 109.94 75.64
N LYS A 823 8.21 111.25 75.88
CA LYS A 823 7.17 112.00 76.64
C LYS A 823 7.28 113.53 76.31
N LEU A 824 6.37 114.38 76.83
CA LEU A 824 6.40 115.87 77.01
C LEU A 824 5.99 116.71 75.77
N GLU A 825 5.33 117.89 75.79
CA GLU A 825 4.70 118.87 76.74
C GLU A 825 5.25 120.30 76.45
N CYS A 826 4.63 121.46 76.75
CA CYS A 826 3.25 121.99 76.65
C CYS A 826 3.21 123.44 77.22
N LYS A 827 2.58 124.43 76.55
CA LYS A 827 1.70 125.52 77.10
C LYS A 827 1.56 126.77 76.21
N ASP A 828 0.38 127.39 76.31
CA ASP A 828 -0.05 128.64 75.65
C ASP A 828 -0.20 129.81 76.66
N GLU A 829 -0.32 131.05 76.15
CA GLU A 829 -1.53 131.90 76.27
C GLU A 829 -1.26 133.32 75.71
N GLY A 830 -2.18 133.87 74.90
CA GLY A 830 -1.91 135.10 74.11
C GLY A 830 -3.08 135.66 73.30
N ASP A 831 -4.30 135.46 73.79
CA ASP A 831 -5.51 135.46 72.97
C ASP A 831 -5.95 136.84 72.42
N SER A 832 -5.81 137.03 71.10
CA SER A 832 -6.52 138.02 70.24
C SER A 832 -5.91 138.10 68.84
N GLN A 833 -4.57 138.13 68.75
CA GLN A 833 -3.87 137.92 67.47
C GLN A 833 -3.99 136.46 67.05
N GLU A 834 -3.95 135.55 68.02
CA GLU A 834 -4.19 134.11 67.88
C GLU A 834 -5.45 133.83 67.04
N ILE A 835 -6.59 134.44 67.34
CA ILE A 835 -7.86 134.21 66.62
C ILE A 835 -7.74 134.57 65.13
N LYS A 836 -7.14 135.72 64.76
CA LYS A 836 -6.94 136.09 63.34
C LYS A 836 -5.91 135.21 62.64
N ILE A 837 -4.89 134.77 63.38
CA ILE A 837 -3.91 133.79 62.90
C ILE A 837 -4.59 132.42 62.72
N LEU A 838 -5.55 132.05 63.57
CA LEU A 838 -6.35 130.83 63.47
C LEU A 838 -7.37 130.90 62.35
N GLU A 839 -8.02 132.04 62.08
CA GLU A 839 -8.84 132.25 60.88
C GLU A 839 -8.00 132.14 59.60
N ALA A 840 -6.80 132.70 59.59
CA ALA A 840 -5.86 132.57 58.47
C ALA A 840 -5.38 131.12 58.30
N LYS A 841 -4.97 130.44 59.39
CA LYS A 841 -4.63 129.02 59.42
C LYS A 841 -5.81 128.15 58.96
N LEU A 842 -7.05 128.45 59.36
CA LEU A 842 -8.27 127.76 58.95
C LEU A 842 -8.55 127.97 57.46
N LYS A 843 -8.39 129.20 56.94
CA LYS A 843 -8.55 129.51 55.51
C LYS A 843 -7.48 128.81 54.66
N VAL A 844 -6.23 128.78 55.13
CA VAL A 844 -5.14 128.00 54.51
C VAL A 844 -5.45 126.51 54.59
N ALA A 845 -5.82 125.97 55.75
CA ALA A 845 -6.18 124.56 55.94
C ALA A 845 -7.40 124.14 55.13
N ASN A 846 -8.38 125.03 54.91
CA ASN A 846 -9.53 124.77 54.06
C ASN A 846 -9.16 124.81 52.56
N SER A 847 -8.26 125.72 52.16
CA SER A 847 -7.70 125.72 50.80
C SER A 847 -6.82 124.49 50.55
N GLU A 848 -6.11 124.02 51.58
CA GLU A 848 -5.30 122.80 51.57
C GLU A 848 -6.16 121.55 51.56
N ALA A 849 -7.21 121.48 52.38
CA ALA A 849 -8.21 120.42 52.33
C ALA A 849 -8.95 120.39 50.98
N SER A 850 -9.17 121.55 50.36
CA SER A 850 -9.70 121.64 48.99
C SER A 850 -8.70 121.14 47.93
N ARG A 851 -7.41 121.43 48.12
CA ARG A 851 -6.30 120.90 47.29
C ARG A 851 -6.19 119.38 47.43
N GLN A 852 -6.21 118.87 48.65
CA GLN A 852 -6.17 117.45 48.98
C GLN A 852 -7.43 116.72 48.52
N ALA A 853 -8.60 117.35 48.59
CA ALA A 853 -9.83 116.84 47.99
C ALA A 853 -9.81 116.89 46.46
N ALA A 854 -8.99 117.73 45.83
CA ALA A 854 -8.73 117.69 44.39
C ALA A 854 -7.76 116.56 44.03
N THR A 855 -6.64 116.40 44.74
CA THR A 855 -5.69 115.28 44.49
C THR A 855 -6.30 113.92 44.85
N LEU A 856 -7.17 113.84 45.86
CA LEU A 856 -7.97 112.62 46.14
C LEU A 856 -9.02 112.34 45.05
N ARG A 857 -9.47 113.35 44.30
CA ARG A 857 -10.33 113.15 43.11
C ARG A 857 -9.52 112.69 41.90
N THR A 858 -8.33 113.25 41.65
CA THR A 858 -7.46 112.75 40.57
C THR A 858 -7.01 111.33 40.87
N VAL A 859 -6.47 111.05 42.07
CA VAL A 859 -6.04 109.69 42.47
C VAL A 859 -7.19 108.67 42.42
N LYS A 860 -8.44 109.08 42.68
CA LYS A 860 -9.62 108.21 42.45
C LYS A 860 -9.85 107.95 40.96
N SER A 861 -9.85 108.99 40.12
CA SER A 861 -9.99 108.84 38.66
C SER A 861 -8.85 108.00 38.05
N ASP A 862 -7.62 108.18 38.54
CA ASP A 862 -6.44 107.38 38.16
C ASP A 862 -6.63 105.91 38.56
N ASN A 863 -7.05 105.64 39.80
CA ASN A 863 -7.34 104.30 40.31
C ASN A 863 -8.51 103.62 39.57
N GLU A 864 -9.56 104.36 39.23
CA GLU A 864 -10.65 103.89 38.37
C GLU A 864 -10.13 103.54 36.96
N SER A 865 -9.24 104.37 36.39
CA SER A 865 -8.58 104.08 35.11
C SER A 865 -7.67 102.85 35.19
N PHE A 866 -6.96 102.63 36.30
CA PHE A 866 -6.13 101.44 36.52
C PHE A 866 -6.98 100.19 36.73
N GLN A 867 -8.12 100.27 37.42
CA GLN A 867 -9.06 99.16 37.54
C GLN A 867 -9.64 98.76 36.18
N GLU A 868 -9.98 99.73 35.32
CA GLU A 868 -10.46 99.45 33.97
C GLU A 868 -9.34 98.89 33.07
N GLN A 869 -8.09 99.38 33.20
CA GLN A 869 -6.93 98.77 32.53
C GLN A 869 -6.71 97.31 32.99
N ILE A 870 -6.79 97.04 34.30
CA ILE A 870 -6.70 95.68 34.86
C ILE A 870 -7.82 94.80 34.30
N ARG A 871 -9.05 95.30 34.21
CA ARG A 871 -10.20 94.59 33.63
C ARG A 871 -9.96 94.23 32.16
N ASN A 872 -9.53 95.19 31.34
CA ASN A 872 -9.23 94.95 29.92
C ASN A 872 -8.06 93.97 29.74
N LEU A 873 -7.05 94.00 30.62
CA LEU A 873 -5.97 93.01 30.63
C LEU A 873 -6.46 91.61 31.05
N GLN A 874 -7.34 91.52 32.05
CA GLN A 874 -7.96 90.26 32.47
C GLN A 874 -8.82 89.66 31.35
N ASP A 875 -9.64 90.44 30.65
CA ASP A 875 -10.43 89.93 29.53
C ASP A 875 -9.58 89.56 28.31
N ARG A 876 -8.45 90.24 28.09
CA ARG A 876 -7.44 89.84 27.11
C ARG A 876 -6.75 88.53 27.48
N ILE A 877 -6.43 88.31 28.76
CA ILE A 877 -5.92 87.04 29.27
C ILE A 877 -6.97 85.94 29.08
N ASN A 878 -8.22 86.15 29.52
CA ASN A 878 -9.35 85.24 29.32
C ASN A 878 -9.54 84.86 27.84
N HIS A 879 -9.30 85.79 26.90
CA HIS A 879 -9.37 85.50 25.47
C HIS A 879 -8.19 84.62 25.02
N LEU A 880 -6.96 84.99 25.38
CA LEU A 880 -5.74 84.22 25.06
C LEU A 880 -5.76 82.79 25.66
N GLU A 881 -6.31 82.61 26.86
CA GLU A 881 -6.48 81.29 27.49
C GLU A 881 -7.43 80.37 26.70
N ARG A 882 -8.57 80.91 26.24
CA ARG A 882 -9.50 80.16 25.37
C ARG A 882 -8.80 79.77 24.07
N ASP A 883 -8.03 80.68 23.50
CA ASP A 883 -7.24 80.49 22.28
C ASP A 883 -6.18 79.39 22.44
N VAL A 884 -5.40 79.44 23.53
CA VAL A 884 -4.40 78.42 23.89
C VAL A 884 -5.06 77.06 24.13
N ASN A 885 -6.23 77.02 24.79
CA ASN A 885 -6.95 75.76 25.03
C ASN A 885 -7.51 75.16 23.73
N GLN A 886 -8.05 75.99 22.81
CA GLN A 886 -8.47 75.54 21.47
C GLN A 886 -7.28 75.00 20.67
N LYS A 887 -6.14 75.71 20.66
CA LYS A 887 -4.90 75.27 20.01
C LYS A 887 -4.38 73.95 20.62
N ARG A 888 -4.43 73.79 21.94
CA ARG A 888 -4.10 72.54 22.65
C ARG A 888 -5.00 71.38 22.21
N ASN A 889 -6.31 71.59 22.15
CA ASN A 889 -7.28 70.58 21.73
C ASN A 889 -7.10 70.18 20.25
N LEU A 890 -6.76 71.14 19.39
CA LEU A 890 -6.43 70.87 17.98
C LEU A 890 -5.14 70.05 17.85
N LEU A 891 -4.08 70.42 18.58
CA LEU A 891 -2.81 69.69 18.59
C LEU A 891 -2.98 68.26 19.10
N GLU A 892 -3.73 68.03 20.17
CA GLU A 892 -3.98 66.67 20.67
C GLU A 892 -4.90 65.88 19.70
N SER A 893 -5.87 66.52 19.06
CA SER A 893 -6.66 65.91 17.98
C SER A 893 -5.81 65.50 16.77
N GLN A 894 -4.81 66.31 16.40
CA GLN A 894 -3.83 65.98 15.36
C GLN A 894 -2.89 64.86 15.83
N ARG A 895 -2.45 64.87 17.09
CA ARG A 895 -1.61 63.82 17.69
C ARG A 895 -2.29 62.46 17.69
N ILE A 896 -3.57 62.41 18.07
CA ILE A 896 -4.39 61.18 18.04
C ILE A 896 -4.53 60.67 16.60
N LYS A 897 -4.82 61.56 15.63
CA LYS A 897 -4.88 61.20 14.20
C LYS A 897 -3.54 60.66 13.67
N MET A 898 -2.42 61.29 14.01
CA MET A 898 -1.08 60.83 13.65
C MET A 898 -0.74 59.48 14.28
N LYS A 899 -1.10 59.27 15.55
CA LYS A 899 -0.93 57.97 16.23
C LYS A 899 -1.74 56.88 15.55
N HIS A 900 -3.02 57.15 15.24
CA HIS A 900 -3.87 56.20 14.53
C HIS A 900 -3.36 55.89 13.11
N ALA A 901 -2.93 56.90 12.35
CA ALA A 901 -2.31 56.68 11.04
C ALA A 901 -1.01 55.86 11.13
N GLN A 902 -0.20 56.07 12.17
CA GLN A 902 1.00 55.25 12.42
C GLN A 902 0.64 53.81 12.84
N GLU A 903 -0.46 53.60 13.55
CA GLU A 903 -0.97 52.27 13.91
C GLU A 903 -1.52 51.53 12.69
N VAL A 904 -2.28 52.21 11.83
CA VAL A 904 -2.75 51.67 10.54
C VAL A 904 -1.57 51.32 9.64
N SER A 905 -0.60 52.22 9.47
CA SER A 905 0.60 51.95 8.67
C SER A 905 1.42 50.76 9.20
N LYS A 906 1.46 50.54 10.53
CA LYS A 906 2.07 49.35 11.14
C LYS A 906 1.26 48.08 10.87
N THR A 907 -0.07 48.11 10.93
CA THR A 907 -0.88 46.93 10.58
C THR A 907 -0.81 46.60 9.09
N GLU A 908 -0.78 47.62 8.22
CA GLU A 908 -0.54 47.45 6.77
C GLU A 908 0.84 46.83 6.49
N ALA A 909 1.90 47.30 7.15
CA ALA A 909 3.23 46.70 7.03
C ALA A 909 3.25 45.24 7.48
N ASN A 910 2.65 44.93 8.64
CA ASN A 910 2.52 43.55 9.14
C ASN A 910 1.73 42.66 8.16
N ASN A 911 0.64 43.17 7.58
CA ASN A 911 -0.17 42.44 6.60
C ASN A 911 0.62 42.19 5.29
N VAL A 912 1.43 43.16 4.85
CA VAL A 912 2.32 43.00 3.69
C VAL A 912 3.41 41.97 3.97
N GLU A 913 3.99 41.95 5.17
CA GLU A 913 4.94 40.90 5.58
C GLU A 913 4.26 39.52 5.62
N GLU A 914 3.05 39.41 6.19
CA GLU A 914 2.29 38.15 6.22
C GLU A 914 2.00 37.65 4.79
N LEU A 915 1.52 38.53 3.89
CA LEU A 915 1.34 38.21 2.47
C LEU A 915 2.65 37.80 1.80
N GLN A 916 3.78 38.46 2.11
CA GLN A 916 5.08 38.09 1.57
C GLN A 916 5.56 36.72 2.09
N THR A 917 5.27 36.34 3.34
CA THR A 917 5.53 34.97 3.85
C THR A 917 4.63 33.93 3.19
N LYS A 918 3.34 34.23 2.97
CA LYS A 918 2.41 33.37 2.22
C LYS A 918 2.90 33.14 0.78
N ILE A 919 3.33 34.20 0.09
CA ILE A 919 3.91 34.11 -1.27
C ILE A 919 5.20 33.26 -1.27
N LYS A 920 6.10 33.44 -0.30
CA LYS A 920 7.31 32.61 -0.15
C LYS A 920 6.94 31.12 0.04
N LEU A 921 6.00 30.81 0.95
CA LEU A 921 5.59 29.44 1.25
C LEU A 921 4.86 28.77 0.07
N LEU A 922 4.01 29.51 -0.66
CA LEU A 922 3.41 29.04 -1.91
C LEU A 922 4.48 28.79 -2.99
N THR A 923 5.46 29.68 -3.12
CA THR A 923 6.59 29.53 -4.05
C THR A 923 7.43 28.31 -3.70
N GLU A 924 7.70 28.05 -2.43
CA GLU A 924 8.35 26.83 -1.98
C GLU A 924 7.53 25.57 -2.30
N ASN A 925 6.22 25.61 -2.08
CA ASN A 925 5.35 24.46 -2.37
C ASN A 925 5.27 24.18 -3.87
N ILE A 926 5.20 25.21 -4.72
CA ILE A 926 5.32 25.07 -6.19
C ILE A 926 6.68 24.43 -6.56
N ASN A 927 7.78 24.83 -5.91
CA ASN A 927 9.09 24.21 -6.12
C ASN A 927 9.15 22.75 -5.64
N LYS A 928 8.54 22.41 -4.49
CA LYS A 928 8.43 21.02 -3.97
C LYS A 928 7.64 20.15 -4.96
N SER A 929 6.46 20.62 -5.40
CA SER A 929 5.63 19.93 -6.40
C SER A 929 6.34 19.78 -7.75
N LYS A 930 7.13 20.78 -8.18
CA LYS A 930 7.96 20.68 -9.39
C LYS A 930 9.04 19.60 -9.27
N VAL A 931 9.74 19.52 -8.14
CA VAL A 931 10.73 18.47 -7.89
C VAL A 931 10.08 17.08 -7.82
N GLN A 932 8.90 16.95 -7.21
CA GLN A 932 8.11 15.71 -7.23
C GLN A 932 7.68 15.33 -8.65
N MET A 933 7.19 16.29 -9.45
CA MET A 933 6.79 16.08 -10.84
C MET A 933 7.98 15.66 -11.71
N ASP A 934 9.15 16.29 -11.55
CA ASP A 934 10.35 15.94 -12.31
C ASP A 934 10.96 14.60 -11.86
N SER A 935 10.75 14.19 -10.60
CA SER A 935 11.03 12.84 -10.10
C SER A 935 10.06 11.79 -10.69
N LEU A 936 8.77 12.11 -10.80
CA LEU A 936 7.77 11.26 -11.47
C LEU A 936 8.07 11.11 -12.96
N LYS A 937 8.42 12.19 -13.68
CA LYS A 937 8.88 12.14 -15.08
C LYS A 937 10.11 11.25 -15.25
N LYS A 938 11.09 11.34 -14.34
CA LYS A 938 12.27 10.44 -14.35
C LYS A 938 11.89 8.98 -14.16
N ARG A 939 11.01 8.66 -13.19
CA ARG A 939 10.52 7.28 -13.01
C ARG A 939 9.71 6.78 -14.21
N LEU A 940 8.86 7.62 -14.80
CA LEU A 940 8.13 7.30 -16.02
C LEU A 940 9.07 7.02 -17.20
N THR A 941 10.10 7.83 -17.41
CA THR A 941 11.09 7.61 -18.48
C THR A 941 12.00 6.39 -18.26
N LEU A 942 12.16 5.91 -17.02
CA LEU A 942 12.79 4.62 -16.72
C LEU A 942 11.82 3.46 -17.02
N ALA A 943 10.60 3.50 -16.50
CA ALA A 943 9.57 2.49 -16.78
C ALA A 943 9.26 2.37 -18.30
N MET A 944 9.33 3.47 -19.06
CA MET A 944 9.20 3.45 -20.53
C MET A 944 10.41 2.81 -21.25
N LYS A 945 11.61 2.79 -20.64
CA LYS A 945 12.76 2.05 -21.16
C LYS A 945 12.66 0.58 -20.80
N GLU A 946 12.36 0.28 -19.54
CA GLU A 946 12.13 -1.09 -19.05
C GLU A 946 11.03 -1.78 -19.87
N LYS A 947 9.91 -1.09 -20.15
CA LYS A 947 8.85 -1.58 -21.06
C LYS A 947 9.40 -1.95 -22.44
N LYS A 948 10.22 -1.08 -23.05
CA LYS A 948 10.85 -1.36 -24.35
C LYS A 948 11.81 -2.55 -24.30
N GLU A 949 12.62 -2.65 -23.25
CA GLU A 949 13.50 -3.82 -23.06
C GLU A 949 12.69 -5.12 -22.91
N TYR A 950 11.53 -5.09 -22.24
CA TYR A 950 10.64 -6.24 -22.16
C TYR A 950 9.93 -6.53 -23.50
N GLU A 951 9.54 -5.51 -24.27
CA GLU A 951 9.00 -5.66 -25.63
C GLU A 951 10.03 -6.26 -26.60
N GLU A 952 11.28 -5.81 -26.55
CA GLU A 952 12.41 -6.34 -27.33
C GLU A 952 12.74 -7.79 -26.92
N ARG A 953 12.77 -8.11 -25.61
CA ARG A 953 12.94 -9.48 -25.11
C ARG A 953 11.79 -10.40 -25.50
N PHE A 954 10.55 -9.91 -25.45
CA PHE A 954 9.37 -10.66 -25.87
C PHE A 954 9.39 -10.95 -27.38
N LEU A 955 9.67 -9.94 -28.21
CA LEU A 955 9.79 -10.10 -29.65
C LEU A 955 10.90 -11.10 -30.02
N LYS A 956 12.07 -11.01 -29.36
CA LYS A 956 13.16 -11.98 -29.52
C LYS A 956 12.71 -13.41 -29.14
N CYS A 957 12.05 -13.58 -28.00
CA CYS A 957 11.54 -14.87 -27.54
C CYS A 957 10.50 -15.45 -28.53
N SER A 958 9.61 -14.62 -29.08
CA SER A 958 8.64 -15.02 -30.10
C SER A 958 9.33 -15.51 -31.38
N LEU A 959 10.36 -14.79 -31.85
CA LEU A 959 11.13 -15.19 -33.04
C LEU A 959 11.94 -16.49 -32.82
N GLU A 960 12.48 -16.69 -31.61
CA GLU A 960 13.14 -17.95 -31.23
C GLU A 960 12.12 -19.11 -31.15
N LEU A 961 10.90 -18.86 -30.66
CA LEU A 961 9.81 -19.84 -30.62
C LEU A 961 9.30 -20.18 -32.02
N ASP A 962 9.10 -19.20 -32.90
CA ASP A 962 8.75 -19.41 -34.31
C ASP A 962 9.82 -20.23 -35.05
N HIS A 963 11.09 -19.95 -34.77
CA HIS A 963 12.20 -20.73 -35.34
C HIS A 963 12.20 -22.16 -34.82
N LYS A 964 11.91 -22.38 -33.53
CA LYS A 964 11.75 -23.72 -32.94
C LYS A 964 10.52 -24.47 -33.45
N GLY A 965 9.41 -23.78 -33.69
CA GLY A 965 8.22 -24.33 -34.35
C GLY A 965 8.53 -24.81 -35.78
N LYS A 966 9.31 -24.03 -36.54
CA LYS A 966 9.78 -24.42 -37.88
C LYS A 966 10.73 -25.63 -37.82
N GLN A 967 11.69 -25.66 -36.90
CA GLN A 967 12.56 -26.83 -36.68
C GLN A 967 11.77 -28.09 -36.30
N LEU A 968 10.75 -27.96 -35.45
CA LEU A 968 9.87 -29.07 -35.07
C LEU A 968 9.04 -29.57 -36.26
N LEU A 969 8.48 -28.67 -37.07
CA LEU A 969 7.68 -29.03 -38.25
C LEU A 969 8.53 -29.73 -39.32
N GLU A 970 9.76 -29.26 -39.56
CA GLU A 970 10.73 -29.92 -40.45
C GLU A 970 11.17 -31.30 -39.91
N SER A 971 11.34 -31.43 -38.60
CA SER A 971 11.63 -32.72 -37.96
C SER A 971 10.44 -33.68 -38.06
N ASN A 972 9.21 -33.15 -37.96
CA ASN A 972 7.99 -33.92 -38.06
C ASN A 972 7.67 -34.36 -39.49
N SER A 973 7.98 -33.55 -40.52
CA SER A 973 7.86 -33.98 -41.91
C SER A 973 8.91 -35.05 -42.27
N LYS A 974 10.14 -34.94 -41.75
CA LYS A 974 11.15 -36.00 -41.85
C LYS A 974 10.71 -37.30 -41.17
N ARG A 975 10.13 -37.21 -39.96
CA ARG A 975 9.52 -38.36 -39.27
C ARG A 975 8.41 -39.00 -40.12
N SER A 976 7.47 -38.20 -40.63
CA SER A 976 6.36 -38.68 -41.46
C SER A 976 6.85 -39.35 -42.76
N ALA A 977 7.89 -38.82 -43.39
CA ALA A 977 8.47 -39.43 -44.60
C ALA A 977 9.16 -40.77 -44.30
N LEU A 978 9.83 -40.89 -43.15
CA LEU A 978 10.39 -42.17 -42.68
C LEU A 978 9.30 -43.18 -42.30
N GLU A 979 8.17 -42.73 -41.74
CA GLU A 979 7.02 -43.59 -41.43
C GLU A 979 6.31 -44.09 -42.71
N SER A 980 6.19 -43.25 -43.75
CA SER A 980 5.74 -43.69 -45.07
C SER A 980 6.70 -44.70 -45.69
N ALA A 981 8.01 -44.42 -45.71
CA ALA A 981 9.01 -45.35 -46.25
C ALA A 981 9.07 -46.68 -45.47
N LEU A 982 8.86 -46.65 -44.15
CA LEU A 982 8.74 -47.86 -43.32
C LEU A 982 7.46 -48.64 -43.67
N SER A 983 6.33 -47.96 -43.86
CA SER A 983 5.06 -48.59 -44.26
C SER A 983 5.15 -49.23 -45.66
N GLU A 984 5.85 -48.58 -46.60
CA GLU A 984 6.14 -49.12 -47.94
C GLU A 984 7.04 -50.35 -47.87
N LEU A 985 8.05 -50.36 -46.98
CA LEU A 985 8.93 -51.49 -46.76
C LEU A 985 8.20 -52.65 -46.07
N GLU A 986 7.34 -52.38 -45.08
CA GLU A 986 6.48 -53.39 -44.45
C GLU A 986 5.50 -54.00 -45.46
N ALA A 987 4.83 -53.18 -46.28
CA ALA A 987 3.95 -53.68 -47.35
C ALA A 987 4.71 -54.53 -48.37
N SER A 988 5.92 -54.12 -48.75
CA SER A 988 6.79 -54.89 -49.65
C SER A 988 7.21 -56.23 -49.04
N ALA A 989 7.56 -56.25 -47.75
CA ALA A 989 7.91 -57.47 -47.02
C ALA A 989 6.69 -58.41 -46.87
N GLN A 990 5.51 -57.87 -46.55
CA GLN A 990 4.26 -58.62 -46.51
C GLN A 990 3.91 -59.23 -47.88
N GLN A 991 4.09 -58.47 -48.98
CA GLN A 991 3.88 -58.97 -50.33
C GLN A 991 4.87 -60.09 -50.70
N GLN A 992 6.15 -59.99 -50.32
CA GLN A 992 7.14 -61.05 -50.52
C GLN A 992 6.79 -62.30 -49.70
N LEU A 993 6.41 -62.15 -48.43
CA LEU A 993 5.99 -63.27 -47.58
C LEU A 993 4.72 -63.95 -48.10
N HIS A 994 3.74 -63.19 -48.59
CA HIS A 994 2.54 -63.73 -49.22
C HIS A 994 2.85 -64.44 -50.56
N GLY A 995 3.79 -63.92 -51.35
CA GLY A 995 4.30 -64.57 -52.55
C GLY A 995 5.00 -65.91 -52.26
N LEU A 996 5.79 -65.98 -51.18
CA LEU A 996 6.40 -67.23 -50.72
C LEU A 996 5.37 -68.20 -50.14
N ALA A 997 4.38 -67.71 -49.39
CA ALA A 997 3.30 -68.53 -48.84
C ALA A 997 2.47 -69.18 -49.97
N THR A 998 2.01 -68.40 -50.95
CA THR A 998 1.24 -68.91 -52.10
C THR A 998 2.05 -69.86 -52.99
N GLN A 999 3.36 -69.63 -53.17
CA GLN A 999 4.25 -70.60 -53.83
C GLN A 999 4.37 -71.90 -53.03
N SER A 1000 4.48 -71.83 -51.69
CA SER A 1000 4.54 -73.02 -50.84
C SER A 1000 3.23 -73.80 -50.83
N GLU A 1001 2.08 -73.11 -50.85
CA GLU A 1001 0.74 -73.70 -50.95
C GLU A 1001 0.55 -74.42 -52.30
N ALA A 1002 0.88 -73.77 -53.41
CA ALA A 1002 0.85 -74.39 -54.74
C ALA A 1002 1.80 -75.60 -54.85
N ALA A 1003 2.97 -75.56 -54.21
CA ALA A 1003 3.90 -76.70 -54.15
C ALA A 1003 3.35 -77.86 -53.30
N ILE A 1004 2.68 -77.54 -52.19
CA ILE A 1004 1.99 -78.52 -51.32
C ILE A 1004 0.81 -79.15 -52.06
N ASP A 1005 0.02 -78.38 -52.80
CA ASP A 1005 -1.12 -78.92 -53.57
C ASP A 1005 -0.66 -79.75 -54.78
N ALA A 1006 0.40 -79.35 -55.48
CA ALA A 1006 1.02 -80.19 -56.51
C ALA A 1006 1.64 -81.48 -55.92
N ALA A 1007 2.05 -81.48 -54.64
CA ALA A 1007 2.47 -82.70 -53.94
C ALA A 1007 1.27 -83.56 -53.50
N ARG A 1008 0.17 -82.94 -53.03
CA ARG A 1008 -1.10 -83.61 -52.71
C ARG A 1008 -1.71 -84.29 -53.95
N GLU A 1009 -1.72 -83.63 -55.11
CA GLU A 1009 -2.22 -84.21 -56.37
C GLU A 1009 -1.37 -85.42 -56.80
N LYS A 1010 -0.04 -85.33 -56.70
CA LYS A 1010 0.85 -86.47 -56.97
C LYS A 1010 0.62 -87.62 -55.99
N LEU A 1011 0.35 -87.32 -54.72
CA LEU A 1011 0.03 -88.32 -53.70
C LEU A 1011 -1.33 -89.01 -53.98
N THR A 1012 -2.38 -88.26 -54.31
CA THR A 1012 -3.70 -88.84 -54.62
C THR A 1012 -3.64 -89.64 -55.92
N ALA A 1013 -2.91 -89.18 -56.95
CA ALA A 1013 -2.67 -89.95 -58.18
C ALA A 1013 -1.85 -91.24 -57.95
N ALA A 1014 -0.91 -91.24 -57.00
CA ALA A 1014 -0.21 -92.46 -56.59
C ALA A 1014 -1.14 -93.42 -55.81
N GLN A 1015 -2.00 -92.87 -54.94
CA GLN A 1015 -2.98 -93.65 -54.17
C GLN A 1015 -4.05 -94.29 -55.07
N THR A 1016 -4.58 -93.59 -56.08
CA THR A 1016 -5.56 -94.16 -57.02
C THR A 1016 -4.94 -95.25 -57.89
N ARG A 1017 -3.68 -95.08 -58.33
CA ARG A 1017 -2.95 -96.14 -59.05
C ARG A 1017 -2.69 -97.37 -58.16
N LEU A 1018 -2.45 -97.17 -56.86
CA LEU A 1018 -2.30 -98.25 -55.89
C LEU A 1018 -3.63 -98.98 -55.60
N THR A 1019 -4.77 -98.26 -55.50
CA THR A 1019 -6.08 -98.92 -55.35
C THR A 1019 -6.51 -99.65 -56.62
N GLN A 1020 -6.16 -99.15 -57.80
CA GLN A 1020 -6.27 -99.89 -59.07
C GLN A 1020 -5.47 -101.21 -59.01
N PHE A 1021 -4.18 -101.19 -58.68
CA PHE A 1021 -3.39 -102.42 -58.53
C PHE A 1021 -3.98 -103.40 -57.50
N HIS A 1022 -4.46 -102.90 -56.35
CA HIS A 1022 -5.15 -103.74 -55.36
C HIS A 1022 -6.43 -104.38 -55.91
N SER A 1023 -7.24 -103.62 -56.68
CA SER A 1023 -8.43 -104.11 -57.37
C SER A 1023 -8.09 -105.19 -58.40
N MET A 1024 -7.04 -104.98 -59.21
CA MET A 1024 -6.53 -105.95 -60.19
C MET A 1024 -6.13 -107.28 -59.52
N VAL A 1025 -5.35 -107.24 -58.44
CA VAL A 1025 -4.97 -108.45 -57.69
C VAL A 1025 -6.20 -109.15 -57.14
N LYS A 1026 -7.17 -108.41 -56.59
CA LYS A 1026 -8.42 -108.95 -56.02
C LYS A 1026 -9.33 -109.59 -57.07
N ILE A 1027 -9.44 -109.02 -58.26
CA ILE A 1027 -10.25 -109.58 -59.37
C ILE A 1027 -9.54 -110.79 -60.00
N LEU A 1028 -8.23 -110.70 -60.27
CA LEU A 1028 -7.44 -111.82 -60.79
C LEU A 1028 -7.51 -113.03 -59.85
N SER A 1029 -7.36 -112.81 -58.54
CA SER A 1029 -7.45 -113.88 -57.53
C SER A 1029 -8.80 -114.60 -57.56
N LYS A 1030 -9.90 -113.86 -57.70
CA LYS A 1030 -11.25 -114.44 -57.83
C LYS A 1030 -11.41 -115.29 -59.08
N GLU A 1031 -10.97 -114.82 -60.24
CA GLU A 1031 -11.11 -115.57 -61.49
C GLU A 1031 -10.16 -116.78 -61.54
N VAL A 1032 -8.96 -116.69 -60.97
CA VAL A 1032 -8.07 -117.86 -60.80
C VAL A 1032 -8.71 -118.92 -59.91
N ILE A 1033 -9.37 -118.54 -58.81
CA ILE A 1033 -10.14 -119.47 -57.97
C ILE A 1033 -11.29 -120.09 -58.79
N SER A 1034 -12.13 -119.27 -59.45
CA SER A 1034 -13.27 -119.75 -60.25
C SER A 1034 -12.86 -120.67 -61.41
N ARG A 1035 -11.71 -120.42 -62.04
CA ARG A 1035 -11.13 -121.27 -63.09
C ARG A 1035 -10.59 -122.58 -62.50
N THR A 1036 -9.93 -122.52 -61.34
CA THR A 1036 -9.47 -123.72 -60.62
C THR A 1036 -10.66 -124.59 -60.18
N GLU A 1037 -11.78 -123.98 -59.77
CA GLU A 1037 -13.02 -124.68 -59.44
C GLU A 1037 -13.66 -125.31 -60.68
N ARG A 1038 -13.77 -124.59 -61.80
CA ARG A 1038 -14.23 -125.12 -63.09
C ARG A 1038 -13.33 -126.25 -63.63
N ALA A 1039 -12.02 -126.18 -63.41
CA ALA A 1039 -11.10 -127.27 -63.72
C ALA A 1039 -11.32 -128.48 -62.80
N ARG A 1040 -11.55 -128.25 -61.50
CA ARG A 1040 -11.88 -129.31 -60.53
C ARG A 1040 -13.24 -129.97 -60.80
N THR A 1041 -14.26 -129.26 -61.29
CA THR A 1041 -15.53 -129.89 -61.71
C THR A 1041 -15.33 -130.73 -62.96
N LYS A 1042 -14.70 -130.18 -64.01
CA LYS A 1042 -14.33 -130.93 -65.23
C LYS A 1042 -13.48 -132.17 -64.94
N MET A 1043 -12.57 -132.12 -63.97
CA MET A 1043 -11.80 -133.29 -63.53
C MET A 1043 -12.61 -134.31 -62.71
N ARG A 1044 -13.73 -133.92 -62.07
CA ARG A 1044 -14.67 -134.88 -61.46
C ARG A 1044 -15.58 -135.50 -62.51
N GLU A 1045 -16.05 -134.71 -63.47
CA GLU A 1045 -16.83 -135.16 -64.63
C GLU A 1045 -16.02 -136.19 -65.44
N ALA A 1046 -14.81 -135.84 -65.89
CA ALA A 1046 -13.91 -136.77 -66.59
C ALA A 1046 -13.52 -138.02 -65.76
N LYS A 1047 -13.50 -137.92 -64.41
CA LYS A 1047 -13.32 -139.09 -63.54
C LYS A 1047 -14.56 -139.98 -63.39
N ALA A 1048 -15.76 -139.44 -63.63
CA ALA A 1048 -16.98 -140.24 -63.69
C ALA A 1048 -17.06 -141.00 -65.02
N ASP A 1049 -16.73 -140.34 -66.13
CA ASP A 1049 -16.76 -140.95 -67.48
C ASP A 1049 -15.70 -142.05 -67.65
N LEU A 1050 -14.52 -141.91 -67.04
CA LEU A 1050 -13.47 -142.93 -67.04
C LEU A 1050 -13.81 -144.16 -66.15
N GLY A 1051 -14.95 -144.16 -65.44
CA GLY A 1051 -15.33 -145.19 -64.48
C GLY A 1051 -15.93 -146.49 -65.05
N ARG A 1052 -15.92 -146.70 -66.38
CA ARG A 1052 -16.63 -147.82 -67.04
C ARG A 1052 -15.83 -148.67 -68.04
N SER A 1053 -14.51 -148.53 -68.14
CA SER A 1053 -13.69 -149.42 -68.99
C SER A 1053 -12.39 -149.87 -68.32
N GLN A 1054 -11.87 -151.01 -68.80
CA GLN A 1054 -10.61 -151.66 -68.44
C GLN A 1054 -10.35 -151.92 -66.94
N ARG A 1055 -10.90 -153.06 -66.49
CA ARG A 1055 -10.00 -154.05 -65.89
C ARG A 1055 -9.22 -154.70 -67.04
N GLU A 1056 -7.92 -154.47 -67.12
CA GLU A 1056 -6.93 -155.44 -67.64
C GLU A 1056 -5.51 -154.85 -67.50
N GLY A 1057 -4.68 -155.48 -66.69
CA GLY A 1057 -3.25 -155.23 -66.59
C GLY A 1057 -2.54 -156.58 -66.65
N ASP A 1058 -1.53 -156.70 -67.52
CA ASP A 1058 -0.96 -157.99 -67.89
C ASP A 1058 -0.22 -158.66 -66.70
N PRO A 1059 -0.67 -159.83 -66.21
CA PRO A 1059 -0.06 -160.51 -65.07
C PRO A 1059 1.28 -161.19 -65.40
N ALA A 1060 1.79 -161.11 -66.64
CA ALA A 1060 3.13 -161.58 -66.98
C ALA A 1060 4.23 -160.70 -66.36
N LEU A 1061 4.12 -159.37 -66.52
CA LEU A 1061 5.18 -158.42 -66.14
C LEU A 1061 5.41 -158.40 -64.61
N GLN A 1062 4.33 -158.42 -63.82
CA GLN A 1062 4.39 -158.46 -62.35
C GLN A 1062 5.12 -159.71 -61.82
N ARG A 1063 5.02 -160.85 -62.51
CA ARG A 1063 5.70 -162.10 -62.11
C ARG A 1063 7.17 -162.10 -62.49
N ALA A 1064 7.56 -161.44 -63.58
CA ALA A 1064 8.96 -161.27 -63.95
C ALA A 1064 9.68 -160.39 -62.92
N ALA A 1065 9.12 -159.22 -62.58
CA ALA A 1065 9.70 -158.30 -61.60
C ALA A 1065 9.89 -158.94 -60.21
N ASN A 1066 8.85 -159.59 -59.68
CA ASN A 1066 8.95 -160.27 -58.38
C ASN A 1066 10.01 -161.39 -58.37
N LYS A 1067 10.20 -162.10 -59.50
CA LYS A 1067 11.17 -163.20 -59.58
C LYS A 1067 12.60 -162.71 -59.83
N ALA A 1068 12.80 -161.53 -60.41
CA ALA A 1068 14.10 -160.86 -60.46
C ALA A 1068 14.52 -160.37 -59.06
N ARG A 1069 13.60 -159.78 -58.30
CA ARG A 1069 13.80 -159.33 -56.91
C ARG A 1069 14.36 -160.45 -56.03
N ASP A 1070 13.69 -161.60 -56.02
CA ASP A 1070 14.04 -162.75 -55.16
C ASP A 1070 15.34 -163.47 -55.60
N ILE A 1071 15.83 -163.24 -56.84
CA ILE A 1071 17.10 -163.81 -57.34
C ILE A 1071 18.28 -162.87 -57.09
N LEU A 1072 18.09 -161.55 -57.20
CA LEU A 1072 19.17 -160.56 -57.06
C LEU A 1072 19.33 -160.03 -55.63
N ASN A 1073 18.41 -160.38 -54.71
CA ASN A 1073 18.43 -160.00 -53.29
C ASN A 1073 18.48 -158.48 -53.06
N LEU A 1074 17.78 -157.74 -53.95
CA LEU A 1074 17.63 -156.29 -53.94
C LEU A 1074 16.31 -155.87 -53.27
N SER A 1075 16.25 -154.66 -52.71
CA SER A 1075 15.05 -154.13 -52.06
C SER A 1075 14.11 -153.44 -53.06
N ASN A 1076 12.93 -153.02 -52.59
CA ASN A 1076 11.90 -152.43 -53.46
C ASN A 1076 12.30 -151.07 -54.07
N SER A 1077 13.12 -150.26 -53.39
CA SER A 1077 13.64 -149.01 -53.98
C SER A 1077 14.58 -149.29 -55.15
N ASP A 1078 15.41 -150.31 -54.98
CA ASP A 1078 16.58 -150.54 -55.82
C ASP A 1078 16.19 -151.07 -57.22
N MET A 1079 14.96 -151.59 -57.38
CA MET A 1079 14.36 -151.94 -58.67
C MET A 1079 13.70 -150.75 -59.38
N ASP A 1080 13.08 -149.81 -58.64
CA ASP A 1080 12.47 -148.61 -59.25
C ASP A 1080 13.57 -147.64 -59.74
N ASP A 1081 14.68 -147.49 -59.00
CA ASP A 1081 15.84 -146.72 -59.45
C ASP A 1081 16.56 -147.36 -60.65
N ILE A 1082 16.64 -148.70 -60.72
CA ILE A 1082 17.23 -149.42 -61.87
C ILE A 1082 16.35 -149.35 -63.14
N LEU A 1083 15.03 -149.19 -62.99
CA LEU A 1083 14.10 -149.01 -64.11
C LEU A 1083 13.94 -147.53 -64.55
N SER A 1084 14.68 -146.60 -63.95
CA SER A 1084 14.56 -145.15 -64.19
C SER A 1084 15.81 -144.55 -64.87
N ALA A 1085 16.37 -145.23 -65.88
CA ALA A 1085 17.68 -144.88 -66.45
C ALA A 1085 17.84 -145.03 -67.99
N ASP A 1086 16.94 -144.42 -68.77
CA ASP A 1086 17.29 -143.79 -70.06
C ASP A 1086 17.22 -142.26 -69.84
N GLY A 1087 18.05 -141.39 -70.42
CA GLY A 1087 19.15 -141.55 -71.37
C GLY A 1087 19.44 -140.18 -71.99
N ASP A 1088 20.70 -139.79 -72.16
CA ASP A 1088 21.05 -138.40 -72.53
C ASP A 1088 20.46 -137.94 -73.88
N ALA A 1089 19.90 -136.74 -73.88
CA ALA A 1089 19.39 -136.05 -75.08
C ALA A 1089 19.69 -134.55 -75.02
N ASP A 1090 20.97 -134.19 -74.98
CA ASP A 1090 21.39 -132.83 -75.29
C ASP A 1090 21.09 -132.58 -76.78
N SER A 1091 20.11 -131.73 -77.07
CA SER A 1091 19.59 -131.56 -78.44
C SER A 1091 18.95 -130.20 -78.69
N GLN A 1092 19.38 -129.61 -79.79
CA GLN A 1092 18.63 -128.62 -80.56
C GLN A 1092 17.26 -129.21 -80.98
N ASP A 1093 16.23 -128.46 -81.37
CA ASP A 1093 16.24 -127.14 -82.01
C ASP A 1093 14.86 -126.44 -81.90
N SER A 1094 14.75 -125.25 -82.48
CA SER A 1094 13.54 -124.77 -83.18
C SER A 1094 12.19 -124.77 -82.41
N ALA A 1095 12.11 -124.00 -81.32
CA ALA A 1095 10.84 -123.38 -80.89
C ALA A 1095 10.90 -121.87 -81.19
N SER A 1096 9.86 -121.32 -81.82
CA SER A 1096 10.00 -120.22 -82.79
C SER A 1096 10.65 -118.94 -82.25
N GLY A 1097 11.35 -118.24 -83.16
CA GLY A 1097 11.76 -116.86 -82.95
C GLY A 1097 10.61 -115.86 -82.91
N ASP A 1098 9.35 -116.29 -83.05
CA ASP A 1098 8.15 -115.43 -83.02
C ASP A 1098 7.38 -115.54 -81.70
N ASP A 1099 7.42 -116.67 -80.98
CA ASP A 1099 6.83 -116.79 -79.64
C ASP A 1099 7.56 -115.88 -78.64
N LYS A 1100 8.89 -115.88 -78.68
CA LYS A 1100 9.74 -114.94 -77.92
C LYS A 1100 9.53 -113.46 -78.35
N LYS A 1101 8.94 -113.20 -79.53
CA LYS A 1101 8.47 -111.84 -79.92
C LYS A 1101 7.03 -111.59 -79.47
N ALA A 1102 6.16 -112.60 -79.45
CA ALA A 1102 4.78 -112.52 -78.98
C ALA A 1102 4.73 -112.22 -77.48
N ASP A 1103 5.56 -112.89 -76.66
CA ASP A 1103 5.69 -112.58 -75.23
C ASP A 1103 6.27 -111.18 -74.99
N LYS A 1104 7.24 -110.74 -75.80
CA LYS A 1104 7.74 -109.35 -75.76
C LYS A 1104 6.68 -108.33 -76.20
N LYS A 1105 5.80 -108.66 -77.16
CA LYS A 1105 4.64 -107.84 -77.53
C LYS A 1105 3.58 -107.82 -76.41
N TRP A 1106 3.35 -108.95 -75.74
CA TRP A 1106 2.43 -109.07 -74.60
C TRP A 1106 2.94 -108.27 -73.39
N LEU A 1107 4.21 -108.40 -73.00
CA LEU A 1107 4.84 -107.59 -71.95
C LEU A 1107 4.72 -106.09 -72.26
N ARG A 1108 5.02 -105.66 -73.49
CA ARG A 1108 4.84 -104.27 -73.93
C ARG A 1108 3.38 -103.81 -73.93
N LYS A 1109 2.41 -104.73 -74.09
CA LYS A 1109 0.97 -104.42 -73.99
C LYS A 1109 0.55 -104.26 -72.52
N CYS A 1110 1.04 -105.12 -71.62
CA CYS A 1110 0.88 -104.98 -70.18
C CYS A 1110 1.52 -103.68 -69.67
N GLU A 1111 2.74 -103.36 -70.09
CA GLU A 1111 3.46 -102.12 -69.76
C GLU A 1111 2.74 -100.86 -70.25
N LYS A 1112 2.22 -100.88 -71.49
CA LYS A 1112 1.38 -99.78 -72.01
C LYS A 1112 0.06 -99.61 -71.27
N LEU A 1113 -0.58 -100.71 -70.86
CA LEU A 1113 -1.80 -100.65 -70.05
C LEU A 1113 -1.51 -100.12 -68.63
N MET A 1114 -0.49 -100.63 -67.96
CA MET A 1114 -0.09 -100.15 -66.63
C MET A 1114 0.30 -98.67 -66.61
N ASN A 1115 0.79 -98.12 -67.73
CA ASN A 1115 1.19 -96.72 -67.89
C ASN A 1115 0.14 -95.81 -68.57
N SER A 1116 -1.09 -96.29 -68.78
CA SER A 1116 -2.18 -95.40 -69.19
C SER A 1116 -2.69 -94.56 -68.01
N ARG A 1117 -3.52 -93.54 -68.30
CA ARG A 1117 -4.22 -92.72 -67.30
C ARG A 1117 -5.61 -93.25 -66.94
N GLU A 1118 -6.00 -94.38 -67.52
CA GLU A 1118 -7.36 -94.95 -67.46
C GLU A 1118 -7.41 -96.16 -66.52
N ASP A 1119 -8.61 -96.72 -66.31
CA ASP A 1119 -8.75 -97.92 -65.47
C ASP A 1119 -8.27 -99.20 -66.18
N PHE A 1120 -6.95 -99.41 -66.13
CA PHE A 1120 -6.28 -100.56 -66.72
C PHE A 1120 -6.64 -101.90 -66.06
N VAL A 1121 -7.33 -101.89 -64.91
CA VAL A 1121 -7.58 -103.06 -64.04
C VAL A 1121 -8.21 -104.21 -64.81
N HIS A 1122 -9.35 -103.98 -65.46
CA HIS A 1122 -10.08 -105.06 -66.15
C HIS A 1122 -9.32 -105.54 -67.39
N ALA A 1123 -8.78 -104.60 -68.19
CA ALA A 1123 -8.03 -104.91 -69.41
C ALA A 1123 -6.76 -105.75 -69.13
N LEU A 1124 -6.04 -105.44 -68.04
CA LEU A 1124 -4.83 -106.17 -67.64
C LEU A 1124 -5.16 -107.53 -67.03
N VAL A 1125 -6.26 -107.66 -66.28
CA VAL A 1125 -6.75 -108.98 -65.83
C VAL A 1125 -7.09 -109.86 -67.02
N THR A 1126 -7.89 -109.39 -67.98
CA THR A 1126 -8.23 -110.16 -69.20
C THR A 1126 -6.97 -110.59 -69.97
N LEU A 1127 -5.98 -109.72 -70.07
CA LEU A 1127 -4.73 -109.99 -70.78
C LEU A 1127 -3.80 -110.99 -70.04
N MET A 1128 -3.85 -111.02 -68.70
CA MET A 1128 -3.21 -112.06 -67.88
C MET A 1128 -3.90 -113.42 -68.03
N LEU A 1129 -5.24 -113.43 -67.98
CA LEU A 1129 -6.05 -114.63 -68.11
C LEU A 1129 -5.87 -115.31 -69.47
N GLN A 1130 -5.76 -114.53 -70.55
CA GLN A 1130 -5.42 -115.04 -71.89
C GLN A 1130 -4.09 -115.84 -71.88
N LYS A 1131 -3.03 -115.35 -71.22
CA LYS A 1131 -1.78 -116.11 -71.07
C LYS A 1131 -1.89 -117.33 -70.15
N MET A 1132 -2.81 -117.32 -69.18
CA MET A 1132 -3.11 -118.51 -68.40
C MET A 1132 -3.83 -119.58 -69.24
N ASP A 1133 -4.72 -119.17 -70.14
CA ASP A 1133 -5.41 -120.08 -71.07
C ASP A 1133 -4.43 -120.64 -72.12
N GLU A 1134 -3.58 -119.79 -72.73
CA GLU A 1134 -2.49 -120.25 -73.61
C GLU A 1134 -1.60 -121.30 -72.92
N ARG A 1135 -1.23 -121.08 -71.65
CA ARG A 1135 -0.45 -122.05 -70.86
C ARG A 1135 -1.24 -123.33 -70.56
N ALA A 1136 -2.55 -123.24 -70.33
CA ALA A 1136 -3.39 -124.42 -70.12
C ALA A 1136 -3.50 -125.27 -71.39
N ASP A 1137 -3.71 -124.64 -72.54
CA ASP A 1137 -3.77 -125.32 -73.84
C ASP A 1137 -2.43 -125.96 -74.22
N LEU A 1138 -1.29 -125.34 -73.88
CA LEU A 1138 0.03 -125.94 -74.04
C LEU A 1138 0.24 -127.15 -73.11
N LEU A 1139 -0.21 -127.08 -71.85
CA LEU A 1139 -0.15 -128.21 -70.92
C LEU A 1139 -1.05 -129.38 -71.32
N ILE A 1140 -2.13 -129.13 -72.06
CA ILE A 1140 -3.03 -130.16 -72.62
C ILE A 1140 -2.42 -130.82 -73.88
N LYS A 1141 -1.47 -130.15 -74.55
CA LYS A 1141 -0.80 -130.63 -75.78
C LYS A 1141 0.51 -131.39 -75.54
N LEU A 1142 0.95 -131.54 -74.30
CA LEU A 1142 2.06 -132.41 -73.95
C LEU A 1142 1.66 -133.89 -74.11
N PRO A 1143 2.43 -134.72 -74.83
CA PRO A 1143 2.37 -136.16 -74.70
C PRO A 1143 2.62 -136.58 -73.24
N ARG A 1144 2.05 -137.73 -72.85
CA ARG A 1144 2.29 -138.40 -71.57
C ARG A 1144 3.09 -139.66 -71.79
#